data_AF-A0A952E6A7-F1
#
_entry.id   AF-A0A952E6A7-F1
#
_cell.length_a   1.000
_cell.length_b   1.000
_cell.length_c   1.000
_cell.angle_alpha   90.00
_cell.angle_beta   90.00
_cell.angle_gamma   90.00
#
_symmetry.space_group_name_H-M   'P 1'
#
loop_
_entity.id
_entity.type
_entity.pdbx_description
1 polymer ?
#
loop_
_entity_poly.entity_id
_entity_poly.type
_entity_poly.pdbx_seq_one_letter_code
_entity_poly.pdbx_strand_id
1 'polypeptide(L)'
;MWRNVSILIVIVSMLVFSGAVQASRDVTGPFDTVVGFPDENTPPNELPPFAVDDQVLTKYLHYDGGTTATGFRVTPVAGASVVTGLTFTTANDADGRDPADYELSGSNDSIDGPYTLIASGPIEDFVAAAAWPRRTKTTTPIQFENDIAYEHYQVIFPTVRAAGNYMQIAEVELLTPVFKVSEPVPADGAIHEDTWANLAWTPGETAVSHDVYFGENSNDVDAGAEGTFYGNQASAFFVVGFPGFAVPDGLVLGATYYWRIDQIEADGTTIHKGPVWSFMVPPTTAYNSNPGDGAKFVELDADFSWSPGSGARLHYVYFGDTFDDVNNATGGVQQVTTTYTPGTLELGKTYYWRVDEFDILTTHKGDVWSFKTTDGSGGIKGEYFNNADLSGTPVLTRIDPDVDFSWGGSGPGLPLQDNGWSARWTADLEIAIADTFTFSVNSEGGTRLWIDDQPVIDMWVSWVATKYASLPMYLERGIHSLRLEFADWDRNAEQHLYWSTPTMAEQIIPAGPLQPPLRANSSNPPNGAVDVKQTIIPGWNAGDAAASHEVYFGTDADAVKSADASSPEYKGTRDLGSESYDPGQLEWDTTYYWRVDEINDTNPDSPWTGNVWNFTTANFLIVDDMESYNDLNPEEPGSNRIFLAWLDGFEDPTNGSLVGHENPPFAEQAIVHSGNQSMPFAYDNAVGKSEATLTLTYPRDWTEKGVDTLGIWYIGDGANAAETMYVVLNGTAAVTNDNPNAAQVDDWTEWTIDLQAFGVNLTNVDTITLGLGNRSNPVAGGAGMMFFDDIRLYPPAP
;
A
#
# COMPACT_ATOMS: atom_id res chain seq x y z
N MET A 1 18.15 38.69 -42.92
CA MET A 1 17.53 37.37 -43.19
C MET A 1 17.34 36.54 -41.92
N TRP A 2 18.22 36.60 -40.93
CA TRP A 2 18.13 35.77 -39.70
C TRP A 2 17.05 36.22 -38.70
N ARG A 3 16.71 37.52 -38.69
CA ARG A 3 15.66 38.09 -37.83
C ARG A 3 14.23 37.62 -38.17
N ASN A 4 14.02 37.10 -39.38
CA ASN A 4 12.71 36.60 -39.83
C ASN A 4 12.59 35.07 -39.72
N VAL A 5 13.67 34.35 -39.46
CA VAL A 5 13.64 32.88 -39.26
C VAL A 5 13.30 32.55 -37.81
N SER A 6 13.81 33.30 -36.83
CA SER A 6 13.47 33.13 -35.41
C SER A 6 12.01 33.45 -35.09
N ILE A 7 11.42 34.47 -35.72
CA ILE A 7 9.99 34.81 -35.56
C ILE A 7 9.09 33.76 -36.24
N LEU A 8 9.53 33.17 -37.36
CA LEU A 8 8.79 32.10 -38.03
C LEU A 8 8.81 30.79 -37.23
N ILE A 9 9.90 30.49 -36.52
CA ILE A 9 10.01 29.29 -35.65
C ILE A 9 9.07 29.43 -34.45
N VAL A 10 9.04 30.59 -33.78
CA VAL A 10 8.09 30.86 -32.67
C VAL A 10 6.62 30.74 -33.14
N ILE A 11 6.30 31.22 -34.34
CA ILE A 11 4.92 31.14 -34.90
C ILE A 11 4.55 29.71 -35.34
N VAL A 12 5.50 28.91 -35.82
CA VAL A 12 5.24 27.51 -36.23
C VAL A 12 5.10 26.59 -35.01
N SER A 13 5.83 26.86 -33.92
CA SER A 13 5.66 26.14 -32.63
C SER A 13 4.33 26.45 -31.94
N MET A 14 3.74 27.63 -32.18
CA MET A 14 2.42 28.01 -31.65
C MET A 14 1.23 27.29 -32.34
N LEU A 15 1.46 26.56 -33.43
CA LEU A 15 0.40 26.09 -34.33
C LEU A 15 -0.04 24.62 -34.12
N VAL A 16 0.44 23.92 -33.08
CA VAL A 16 0.18 22.46 -32.90
C VAL A 16 -0.32 22.03 -31.51
N PHE A 17 -0.63 22.95 -30.59
CA PHE A 17 -1.36 22.57 -29.37
C PHE A 17 -2.85 22.83 -29.57
N SER A 18 -3.51 21.93 -30.29
CA SER A 18 -4.97 21.83 -30.22
C SER A 18 -5.34 21.48 -28.78
N GLY A 19 -6.15 22.33 -28.14
CA GLY A 19 -6.58 22.21 -26.74
C GLY A 19 -7.31 20.91 -26.44
N ALA A 20 -6.55 19.83 -26.27
CA ALA A 20 -6.99 18.68 -25.52
C ALA A 20 -7.12 19.14 -24.07
N VAL A 21 -8.28 18.86 -23.50
CA VAL A 21 -8.55 19.01 -22.08
C VAL A 21 -8.39 17.61 -21.50
N GLN A 22 -7.87 17.49 -20.27
CA GLN A 22 -7.59 16.17 -19.70
C GLN A 22 -8.88 15.35 -19.57
N ALA A 23 -8.82 14.10 -20.03
CA ALA A 23 -9.88 13.14 -19.75
C ALA A 23 -9.91 12.84 -18.24
N SER A 24 -11.11 12.65 -17.70
CA SER A 24 -11.33 12.23 -16.32
C SER A 24 -10.49 11.00 -15.95
N ARG A 25 -9.92 10.98 -14.73
CA ARG A 25 -9.02 9.92 -14.25
C ARG A 25 -9.83 8.79 -13.63
N ASP A 26 -9.42 7.55 -13.87
CA ASP A 26 -9.94 6.40 -13.13
C ASP A 26 -9.42 6.38 -11.69
N VAL A 27 -10.34 6.23 -10.73
CA VAL A 27 -10.02 6.11 -9.31
C VAL A 27 -10.00 4.67 -8.81
N THR A 28 -10.44 3.70 -9.61
CA THR A 28 -10.41 2.28 -9.26
C THR A 28 -9.14 1.57 -9.73
N GLY A 29 -8.82 0.42 -9.13
CA GLY A 29 -7.65 -0.40 -9.52
C GLY A 29 -7.52 -1.75 -8.78
N PRO A 30 -6.52 -2.58 -9.15
CA PRO A 30 -6.39 -3.99 -8.74
C PRO A 30 -6.15 -4.25 -7.24
N PHE A 31 -5.96 -3.21 -6.43
CA PHE A 31 -5.75 -3.32 -4.99
C PHE A 31 -6.94 -2.80 -4.17
N ASP A 32 -7.98 -2.35 -4.86
CA ASP A 32 -9.19 -1.90 -4.19
C ASP A 32 -9.88 -3.06 -3.49
N THR A 33 -10.52 -2.77 -2.35
CA THR A 33 -11.42 -3.73 -1.74
C THR A 33 -12.70 -3.77 -2.56
N VAL A 34 -13.03 -4.93 -3.15
CA VAL A 34 -14.20 -5.10 -4.03
C VAL A 34 -15.06 -6.23 -3.52
N VAL A 35 -16.36 -5.98 -3.38
CA VAL A 35 -17.36 -6.94 -2.92
C VAL A 35 -18.50 -7.02 -3.94
N GLY A 36 -18.94 -8.23 -4.28
CA GLY A 36 -20.04 -8.49 -5.18
C GLY A 36 -21.38 -7.94 -4.67
N PHE A 37 -22.31 -7.71 -5.61
CA PHE A 37 -23.68 -7.37 -5.30
C PHE A 37 -24.65 -8.19 -6.17
N PRO A 38 -25.77 -8.69 -5.60
CA PRO A 38 -26.15 -8.58 -4.19
C PRO A 38 -25.31 -9.48 -3.28
N ASP A 39 -24.64 -10.46 -3.86
CA ASP A 39 -23.83 -11.47 -3.20
C ASP A 39 -22.60 -11.85 -4.07
N GLU A 40 -21.90 -12.92 -3.70
CA GLU A 40 -20.72 -13.44 -4.38
C GLU A 40 -21.02 -14.66 -5.27
N ASN A 41 -22.22 -14.75 -5.86
CA ASN A 41 -22.61 -15.88 -6.71
C ASN A 41 -21.91 -15.85 -8.08
N THR A 42 -20.62 -16.20 -8.06
CA THR A 42 -19.65 -16.05 -9.14
C THR A 42 -18.83 -17.33 -9.35
N PRO A 43 -18.19 -17.53 -10.51
CA PRO A 43 -17.20 -18.58 -10.70
C PRO A 43 -15.88 -18.26 -9.96
N PRO A 44 -15.13 -19.28 -9.47
CA PRO A 44 -13.89 -19.07 -8.71
C PRO A 44 -12.76 -18.27 -9.40
N ASN A 45 -12.84 -18.06 -10.71
CA ASN A 45 -11.84 -17.33 -11.51
C ASN A 45 -12.45 -16.13 -12.25
N GLU A 46 -13.63 -15.67 -11.83
CA GLU A 46 -14.36 -14.56 -12.46
C GLU A 46 -15.01 -13.67 -11.37
N LEU A 47 -14.24 -13.38 -10.31
CA LEU A 47 -14.65 -12.71 -9.08
C LEU A 47 -14.84 -11.19 -9.26
N PRO A 48 -15.53 -10.49 -8.33
CA PRO A 48 -15.76 -9.04 -8.41
C PRO A 48 -14.51 -8.17 -8.57
N PRO A 49 -13.34 -8.46 -7.95
CA PRO A 49 -12.13 -7.66 -8.16
C PRO A 49 -11.71 -7.56 -9.63
N PHE A 50 -12.05 -8.53 -10.47
CA PHE A 50 -11.78 -8.48 -11.91
C PHE A 50 -12.70 -7.53 -12.69
N ALA A 51 -13.57 -6.79 -12.00
CA ALA A 51 -14.30 -5.67 -12.59
C ALA A 51 -13.48 -4.38 -12.61
N VAL A 52 -12.38 -4.29 -11.86
CA VAL A 52 -11.58 -3.06 -11.65
C VAL A 52 -10.06 -3.31 -11.64
N ASP A 53 -9.59 -4.39 -12.27
CA ASP A 53 -8.20 -4.86 -12.14
C ASP A 53 -7.23 -4.30 -13.21
N ASP A 54 -7.69 -3.35 -14.03
CA ASP A 54 -7.01 -2.80 -15.21
C ASP A 54 -6.69 -3.86 -16.29
N GLN A 55 -7.35 -5.03 -16.27
CA GLN A 55 -7.09 -6.12 -17.20
C GLN A 55 -8.30 -6.50 -18.04
N VAL A 56 -8.31 -6.04 -19.29
CA VAL A 56 -9.33 -6.42 -20.30
C VAL A 56 -9.37 -7.93 -20.65
N LEU A 57 -8.46 -8.74 -20.12
CA LEU A 57 -8.38 -10.18 -20.36
C LEU A 57 -9.10 -11.01 -19.30
N THR A 58 -9.18 -10.51 -18.06
CA THR A 58 -9.97 -11.06 -16.96
C THR A 58 -11.42 -10.58 -17.09
N LYS A 59 -12.30 -11.06 -16.21
CA LYS A 59 -13.68 -10.58 -16.13
C LYS A 59 -14.30 -10.92 -14.80
N TYR A 60 -15.22 -10.08 -14.37
CA TYR A 60 -16.22 -10.39 -13.37
C TYR A 60 -17.46 -11.02 -14.03
N LEU A 61 -17.95 -12.13 -13.50
CA LEU A 61 -19.20 -12.77 -13.92
C LEU A 61 -20.09 -13.08 -12.71
N HIS A 62 -21.36 -12.68 -12.81
CA HIS A 62 -22.40 -13.00 -11.81
C HIS A 62 -23.50 -13.89 -12.42
N TYR A 63 -23.85 -14.98 -11.75
CA TYR A 63 -24.80 -15.97 -12.28
C TYR A 63 -26.25 -15.47 -12.35
N ASP A 64 -26.60 -14.41 -11.64
CA ASP A 64 -27.98 -13.92 -11.56
C ASP A 64 -28.30 -12.65 -12.38
N GLY A 65 -27.38 -12.17 -13.21
CA GLY A 65 -27.47 -10.86 -13.88
C GLY A 65 -28.69 -10.61 -14.77
N GLY A 66 -29.40 -11.66 -15.19
CA GLY A 66 -30.59 -11.61 -16.02
C GLY A 66 -31.87 -11.91 -15.26
N THR A 67 -31.78 -12.14 -13.96
CA THR A 67 -32.92 -12.44 -13.06
C THR A 67 -33.05 -11.45 -11.91
N THR A 68 -31.95 -10.83 -11.48
CA THR A 68 -31.91 -9.77 -10.48
C THR A 68 -30.86 -8.72 -10.87
N ALA A 69 -30.88 -7.57 -10.20
CA ALA A 69 -29.83 -6.56 -10.32
C ALA A 69 -28.53 -7.09 -9.70
N THR A 70 -27.42 -6.99 -10.43
CA THR A 70 -26.09 -7.49 -9.99
C THR A 70 -25.05 -6.42 -10.18
N GLY A 71 -23.92 -6.47 -9.49
CA GLY A 71 -22.90 -5.43 -9.58
C GLY A 71 -21.82 -5.63 -8.55
N PHE A 72 -21.18 -4.55 -8.13
CA PHE A 72 -20.17 -4.61 -7.08
C PHE A 72 -20.13 -3.30 -6.28
N ARG A 73 -19.49 -3.39 -5.11
CA ARG A 73 -19.11 -2.30 -4.23
C ARG A 73 -17.59 -2.24 -4.19
N VAL A 74 -17.03 -1.04 -4.14
CA VAL A 74 -15.59 -0.82 -4.18
C VAL A 74 -15.17 0.26 -3.18
N THR A 75 -14.07 0.03 -2.47
CA THR A 75 -13.33 1.02 -1.70
C THR A 75 -12.03 1.32 -2.43
N PRO A 76 -11.96 2.44 -3.18
CA PRO A 76 -10.74 2.84 -3.85
C PRO A 76 -9.59 3.06 -2.86
N VAL A 77 -8.43 2.46 -3.11
CA VAL A 77 -7.18 2.76 -2.37
C VAL A 77 -6.77 4.23 -2.54
N ALA A 78 -7.24 4.87 -3.62
CA ALA A 78 -7.09 6.30 -3.84
C ALA A 78 -7.76 7.16 -2.75
N GLY A 79 -8.62 6.58 -1.91
CA GLY A 79 -9.40 7.26 -0.89
C GLY A 79 -10.60 8.03 -1.45
N ALA A 80 -11.26 8.79 -0.59
CA ALA A 80 -12.49 9.50 -0.94
C ALA A 80 -12.32 10.42 -2.16
N SER A 81 -13.12 10.16 -3.20
CA SER A 81 -13.00 10.82 -4.52
C SER A 81 -14.35 11.31 -5.01
N VAL A 82 -14.40 12.35 -5.86
CA VAL A 82 -15.64 12.81 -6.52
C VAL A 82 -15.77 12.16 -7.89
N VAL A 83 -16.65 11.18 -8.06
CA VAL A 83 -16.86 10.51 -9.37
C VAL A 83 -17.95 11.25 -10.15
N THR A 84 -17.68 11.59 -11.41
CA THR A 84 -18.59 12.30 -12.32
C THR A 84 -18.78 11.59 -13.67
N GLY A 85 -18.12 10.45 -13.86
CA GLY A 85 -18.28 9.67 -15.09
C GLY A 85 -17.94 8.19 -14.89
N LEU A 86 -18.26 7.40 -15.91
CA LEU A 86 -18.03 5.96 -15.93
C LEU A 86 -17.56 5.51 -17.32
N THR A 87 -16.72 4.48 -17.35
CA THR A 87 -16.58 3.66 -18.57
C THR A 87 -16.73 2.18 -18.27
N PHE A 88 -17.09 1.41 -19.28
CA PHE A 88 -17.31 -0.03 -19.17
C PHE A 88 -16.58 -0.76 -20.30
N THR A 89 -16.00 -1.93 -20.02
CA THR A 89 -15.39 -2.81 -21.03
C THR A 89 -16.10 -4.16 -21.08
N THR A 90 -16.53 -4.56 -22.27
CA THR A 90 -17.21 -5.85 -22.47
C THR A 90 -16.30 -7.04 -22.20
N ALA A 91 -16.82 -8.09 -21.57
CA ALA A 91 -16.10 -9.35 -21.42
C ALA A 91 -16.16 -10.25 -22.67
N ASN A 92 -15.48 -11.40 -22.64
CA ASN A 92 -15.21 -12.21 -23.81
C ASN A 92 -16.30 -13.22 -24.21
N ASP A 93 -17.29 -13.55 -23.38
CA ASP A 93 -18.19 -14.69 -23.66
C ASP A 93 -19.32 -14.37 -24.66
N ALA A 94 -20.40 -13.73 -24.21
CA ALA A 94 -21.61 -13.51 -25.02
C ALA A 94 -22.21 -12.12 -24.77
N ASP A 95 -22.60 -11.44 -25.84
CA ASP A 95 -23.17 -10.08 -25.78
C ASP A 95 -24.46 -10.00 -24.96
N GLY A 96 -25.26 -11.08 -24.96
CA GLY A 96 -26.50 -11.15 -24.17
C GLY A 96 -26.31 -11.03 -22.65
N ARG A 97 -25.06 -11.12 -22.15
CA ARG A 97 -24.68 -11.00 -20.75
C ARG A 97 -24.15 -9.62 -20.37
N ASP A 98 -23.97 -8.73 -21.34
CA ASP A 98 -23.44 -7.42 -21.07
C ASP A 98 -24.48 -6.59 -20.30
N PRO A 99 -24.05 -5.81 -19.30
CA PRO A 99 -24.90 -4.82 -18.65
C PRO A 99 -25.62 -3.92 -19.66
N ALA A 100 -26.92 -3.74 -19.49
CA ALA A 100 -27.72 -2.86 -20.33
C ALA A 100 -27.94 -1.49 -19.69
N ASP A 101 -28.06 -1.46 -18.36
CA ASP A 101 -28.22 -0.26 -17.55
C ASP A 101 -27.21 -0.26 -16.41
N TYR A 102 -26.94 0.92 -15.85
CA TYR A 102 -26.14 1.09 -14.64
C TYR A 102 -26.86 1.98 -13.61
N GLU A 103 -26.55 1.78 -12.35
CA GLU A 103 -26.78 2.70 -11.24
C GLU A 103 -25.45 2.87 -10.48
N LEU A 104 -25.06 4.11 -10.22
CA LEU A 104 -23.90 4.46 -9.41
C LEU A 104 -24.38 5.17 -8.15
N SER A 105 -23.91 4.71 -7.01
CA SER A 105 -24.18 5.31 -5.70
C SER A 105 -22.90 5.43 -4.87
N GLY A 106 -22.87 6.32 -3.87
CA GLY A 106 -21.71 6.53 -2.98
C GLY A 106 -22.06 6.46 -1.49
N SER A 107 -21.08 6.08 -0.66
CA SER A 107 -21.16 5.99 0.81
C SER A 107 -19.85 6.49 1.45
N ASN A 108 -19.95 7.13 2.61
CA ASN A 108 -18.83 7.53 3.47
C ASN A 108 -18.90 6.84 4.85
N ASP A 109 -19.85 5.92 5.03
CA ASP A 109 -20.07 5.25 6.31
C ASP A 109 -19.37 3.89 6.32
N SER A 110 -19.66 3.03 5.34
CA SER A 110 -18.95 1.77 5.08
C SER A 110 -19.16 1.28 3.64
N ILE A 111 -18.42 0.24 3.26
CA ILE A 111 -18.59 -0.47 1.97
C ILE A 111 -19.97 -1.15 1.87
N ASP A 112 -20.66 -1.39 2.98
CA ASP A 112 -22.02 -1.93 2.99
C ASP A 112 -23.12 -0.85 2.92
N GLY A 113 -22.71 0.42 2.91
CA GLY A 113 -23.59 1.57 2.81
C GLY A 113 -23.92 2.16 4.19
N PRO A 114 -25.01 2.94 4.29
CA PRO A 114 -26.03 3.18 3.27
C PRO A 114 -25.50 3.96 2.05
N TYR A 115 -26.00 3.60 0.86
CA TYR A 115 -25.62 4.24 -0.39
C TYR A 115 -26.59 5.34 -0.82
N THR A 116 -26.04 6.46 -1.28
CA THR A 116 -26.79 7.56 -1.91
C THR A 116 -26.64 7.48 -3.42
N LEU A 117 -27.75 7.37 -4.15
CA LEU A 117 -27.75 7.33 -5.62
C LEU A 117 -27.17 8.63 -6.19
N ILE A 118 -26.15 8.48 -7.04
CA ILE A 118 -25.48 9.56 -7.75
C ILE A 118 -26.05 9.68 -9.17
N ALA A 119 -26.04 8.57 -9.92
CA ALA A 119 -26.46 8.56 -11.32
C ALA A 119 -27.01 7.19 -11.74
N SER A 120 -27.84 7.17 -12.78
CA SER A 120 -28.30 5.92 -13.41
C SER A 120 -28.66 6.18 -14.87
N GLY A 121 -28.59 5.14 -15.70
CA GLY A 121 -28.95 5.24 -17.11
C GLY A 121 -28.57 4.00 -17.93
N PRO A 122 -28.89 4.01 -19.24
CA PRO A 122 -28.49 2.95 -20.15
C PRO A 122 -27.00 3.04 -20.49
N ILE A 123 -26.38 1.88 -20.73
CA ILE A 123 -25.05 1.80 -21.36
C ILE A 123 -25.28 1.72 -22.88
N GLU A 124 -25.44 2.88 -23.51
CA GLU A 124 -25.88 3.05 -24.92
C GLU A 124 -25.12 2.15 -25.91
N ASP A 125 -23.81 2.02 -25.73
CA ASP A 125 -22.96 1.17 -26.57
C ASP A 125 -23.31 -0.32 -26.44
N PHE A 126 -23.63 -0.78 -25.22
CA PHE A 126 -23.93 -2.19 -24.94
C PHE A 126 -25.36 -2.56 -25.34
N VAL A 127 -26.30 -1.61 -25.38
CA VAL A 127 -27.70 -1.84 -25.79
C VAL A 127 -27.99 -1.53 -27.26
N ALA A 128 -27.01 -1.05 -28.01
CA ALA A 128 -27.15 -0.78 -29.43
C ALA A 128 -27.63 -2.00 -30.23
N ALA A 129 -28.31 -1.76 -31.36
CA ALA A 129 -28.88 -2.83 -32.19
C ALA A 129 -27.85 -3.87 -32.67
N ALA A 130 -26.60 -3.44 -32.92
CA ALA A 130 -25.46 -4.34 -33.14
C ALA A 130 -24.75 -4.61 -31.81
N ALA A 131 -24.30 -5.86 -31.61
CA ALA A 131 -23.52 -6.21 -30.44
C ALA A 131 -22.21 -5.40 -30.39
N TRP A 132 -21.90 -4.83 -29.22
CA TRP A 132 -20.63 -4.14 -29.02
C TRP A 132 -19.47 -5.15 -29.14
N PRO A 133 -18.33 -4.78 -29.74
CA PRO A 133 -17.18 -5.69 -29.83
C PRO A 133 -16.75 -6.19 -28.44
N ARG A 134 -16.19 -7.42 -28.36
CA ARG A 134 -15.72 -8.03 -27.10
C ARG A 134 -14.40 -7.41 -26.65
N ARG A 135 -14.16 -7.36 -25.34
CA ARG A 135 -12.95 -6.76 -24.73
C ARG A 135 -12.72 -5.34 -25.24
N THR A 136 -13.82 -4.60 -25.38
CA THR A 136 -13.81 -3.27 -25.98
C THR A 136 -14.55 -2.31 -25.08
N LYS A 137 -13.82 -1.27 -24.68
CA LYS A 137 -14.30 -0.16 -23.86
C LYS A 137 -15.41 0.62 -24.56
N THR A 138 -16.34 1.18 -23.81
CA THR A 138 -17.34 2.13 -24.31
C THR A 138 -16.68 3.37 -24.91
N THR A 139 -17.33 3.97 -25.91
CA THR A 139 -16.93 5.22 -26.55
C THR A 139 -17.98 6.32 -26.39
N THR A 140 -19.23 5.98 -26.10
CA THR A 140 -20.27 6.95 -25.74
C THR A 140 -20.01 7.41 -24.31
N PRO A 141 -19.72 8.71 -24.06
CA PRO A 141 -19.41 9.19 -22.72
C PRO A 141 -20.60 9.06 -21.77
N ILE A 142 -20.34 8.57 -20.55
CA ILE A 142 -21.29 8.55 -19.45
C ILE A 142 -20.78 9.57 -18.42
N GLN A 143 -21.45 10.72 -18.34
CA GLN A 143 -21.11 11.82 -17.44
C GLN A 143 -22.34 12.30 -16.67
N PHE A 144 -22.16 12.73 -15.44
CA PHE A 144 -23.21 13.19 -14.53
C PHE A 144 -22.66 14.20 -13.52
N GLU A 145 -23.57 14.98 -12.94
CA GLU A 145 -23.23 15.93 -11.88
C GLU A 145 -23.04 15.20 -10.55
N ASN A 146 -21.92 15.45 -9.88
CA ASN A 146 -21.66 15.04 -8.51
C ASN A 146 -20.65 16.02 -7.89
N ASP A 147 -20.95 16.51 -6.70
CA ASP A 147 -20.10 17.43 -5.93
C ASP A 147 -19.66 16.85 -4.58
N ILE A 148 -20.02 15.60 -4.30
CA ILE A 148 -19.69 14.89 -3.05
C ILE A 148 -18.62 13.84 -3.31
N ALA A 149 -17.56 13.89 -2.49
CA ALA A 149 -16.55 12.84 -2.46
C ALA A 149 -17.06 11.68 -1.60
N TYR A 150 -16.94 10.46 -2.12
CA TYR A 150 -17.31 9.24 -1.42
C TYR A 150 -16.10 8.32 -1.28
N GLU A 151 -15.98 7.67 -0.11
CA GLU A 151 -14.97 6.67 0.23
C GLU A 151 -15.31 5.30 -0.36
N HIS A 152 -16.60 4.99 -0.50
CA HIS A 152 -17.09 3.75 -1.10
C HIS A 152 -18.05 4.05 -2.24
N TYR A 153 -18.00 3.23 -3.30
CA TYR A 153 -18.88 3.31 -4.46
C TYR A 153 -19.59 2.00 -4.72
N GLN A 154 -20.84 2.06 -5.15
CA GLN A 154 -21.64 0.91 -5.58
C GLN A 154 -22.05 1.09 -7.04
N VAL A 155 -21.64 0.14 -7.89
CA VAL A 155 -22.03 0.07 -9.30
C VAL A 155 -22.97 -1.12 -9.48
N ILE A 156 -24.24 -0.84 -9.74
CA ILE A 156 -25.26 -1.87 -10.01
C ILE A 156 -25.59 -1.89 -11.49
N PHE A 157 -25.79 -3.09 -12.01
CA PHE A 157 -26.33 -3.38 -13.33
C PHE A 157 -27.74 -3.96 -13.17
N PRO A 158 -28.79 -3.13 -13.24
CA PRO A 158 -30.16 -3.59 -13.01
C PRO A 158 -30.64 -4.59 -14.06
N THR A 159 -30.15 -4.47 -15.29
CA THR A 159 -30.50 -5.35 -16.40
C THR A 159 -29.29 -5.67 -17.27
N VAL A 160 -29.38 -6.77 -18.01
CA VAL A 160 -28.43 -7.17 -19.07
C VAL A 160 -29.12 -7.16 -20.43
N ARG A 161 -28.34 -7.09 -21.51
CA ARG A 161 -28.80 -7.00 -22.90
C ARG A 161 -29.84 -8.06 -23.28
N ALA A 162 -29.76 -9.27 -22.73
CA ALA A 162 -30.77 -10.31 -22.92
C ALA A 162 -31.18 -10.98 -21.61
N ALA A 163 -32.46 -10.84 -21.24
CA ALA A 163 -33.04 -11.36 -20.01
C ALA A 163 -32.80 -12.87 -19.80
N GLY A 164 -32.60 -13.26 -18.53
CA GLY A 164 -32.33 -14.65 -18.13
C GLY A 164 -30.90 -15.15 -18.39
N ASN A 165 -29.96 -14.27 -18.71
CA ASN A 165 -28.53 -14.58 -18.84
C ASN A 165 -27.72 -14.18 -17.60
N TYR A 166 -26.43 -14.51 -17.57
CA TYR A 166 -25.47 -14.01 -16.58
C TYR A 166 -25.14 -12.54 -16.82
N MET A 167 -24.60 -11.83 -15.84
CA MET A 167 -23.93 -10.54 -16.06
C MET A 167 -22.43 -10.81 -16.20
N GLN A 168 -21.77 -10.13 -17.13
CA GLN A 168 -20.31 -10.14 -17.22
C GLN A 168 -19.76 -8.76 -17.57
N ILE A 169 -18.59 -8.43 -17.04
CA ILE A 169 -17.86 -7.21 -17.35
C ILE A 169 -16.37 -7.45 -17.21
N ALA A 170 -15.55 -6.86 -18.09
CA ALA A 170 -14.10 -7.01 -18.03
C ALA A 170 -13.41 -5.86 -17.30
N GLU A 171 -14.01 -4.67 -17.30
CA GLU A 171 -13.43 -3.48 -16.66
C GLU A 171 -14.52 -2.44 -16.44
N VAL A 172 -14.43 -1.71 -15.33
CA VAL A 172 -15.28 -0.59 -14.95
C VAL A 172 -14.41 0.49 -14.34
N GLU A 173 -14.35 1.63 -15.01
CA GLU A 173 -13.56 2.75 -14.50
C GLU A 173 -14.49 3.80 -13.87
N LEU A 174 -14.21 4.18 -12.63
CA LEU A 174 -14.88 5.28 -11.94
C LEU A 174 -14.13 6.57 -12.20
N LEU A 175 -14.73 7.47 -12.95
CA LEU A 175 -14.01 8.64 -13.46
C LEU A 175 -14.23 9.86 -12.55
N THR A 176 -13.14 10.43 -12.06
CA THR A 176 -13.12 11.74 -11.38
C THR A 176 -12.65 12.83 -12.35
N PRO A 177 -13.24 14.04 -12.34
CA PRO A 177 -12.74 15.15 -13.14
C PRO A 177 -11.29 15.44 -12.75
N VAL A 178 -10.43 15.61 -13.74
CA VAL A 178 -9.08 16.08 -13.44
C VAL A 178 -9.12 17.59 -13.37
N PHE A 179 -9.16 18.12 -12.16
CA PHE A 179 -9.12 19.56 -11.91
C PHE A 179 -7.71 20.14 -11.98
N LYS A 180 -6.69 19.30 -11.76
CA LYS A 180 -5.30 19.72 -11.79
C LYS A 180 -4.76 19.71 -13.20
N VAL A 181 -3.84 20.63 -13.46
CA VAL A 181 -3.04 20.68 -14.68
C VAL A 181 -2.20 19.40 -14.86
N SER A 182 -2.01 18.93 -16.10
CA SER A 182 -1.19 17.76 -16.45
C SER A 182 -0.40 17.95 -17.74
N GLU A 183 0.31 16.89 -18.15
CA GLU A 183 1.11 16.82 -19.38
C GLU A 183 1.98 18.06 -19.60
N PRO A 184 2.85 18.40 -18.63
CA PRO A 184 3.73 19.54 -18.76
C PRO A 184 4.62 19.41 -20.01
N VAL A 185 4.85 20.52 -20.67
CA VAL A 185 5.85 20.69 -21.73
C VAL A 185 6.66 21.94 -21.39
N PRO A 186 7.98 21.86 -21.15
CA PRO A 186 8.77 20.63 -21.05
C PRO A 186 8.21 19.66 -19.99
N ALA A 187 8.33 18.35 -20.25
CA ALA A 187 7.89 17.33 -19.30
C ALA A 187 8.58 17.53 -17.94
N ASP A 188 7.94 17.09 -16.86
CA ASP A 188 8.54 17.19 -15.54
C ASP A 188 9.87 16.42 -15.50
N GLY A 189 10.91 17.07 -14.98
CA GLY A 189 12.29 16.58 -14.99
C GLY A 189 12.98 16.62 -16.35
N ALA A 190 12.37 17.17 -17.41
CA ALA A 190 12.95 17.14 -18.74
C ALA A 190 14.25 17.93 -18.86
N ILE A 191 15.12 17.49 -19.77
CA ILE A 191 16.25 18.27 -20.26
C ILE A 191 15.79 19.14 -21.43
N HIS A 192 15.99 20.44 -21.33
CA HIS A 192 15.58 21.43 -22.32
C HIS A 192 16.79 22.19 -22.87
N GLU A 193 17.23 21.84 -24.08
CA GLU A 193 18.49 22.31 -24.69
C GLU A 193 18.52 23.80 -25.04
N ASP A 194 17.36 24.43 -25.18
CA ASP A 194 17.25 25.83 -25.55
C ASP A 194 17.30 26.75 -24.32
N THR A 195 17.90 27.93 -24.46
CA THR A 195 17.90 28.98 -23.42
C THR A 195 16.58 29.76 -23.35
N TRP A 196 15.52 29.21 -23.91
CA TRP A 196 14.16 29.74 -23.90
C TRP A 196 13.19 28.56 -23.98
N ALA A 197 12.03 28.62 -23.33
CA ALA A 197 11.06 27.54 -23.33
C ALA A 197 9.64 28.07 -23.60
N ASN A 198 8.84 27.22 -24.23
CA ASN A 198 7.39 27.39 -24.25
C ASN A 198 6.80 26.42 -23.25
N LEU A 199 6.46 26.91 -22.07
CA LEU A 199 5.73 26.14 -21.07
C LEU A 199 4.33 25.89 -21.64
N ALA A 200 3.90 24.65 -21.76
CA ALA A 200 2.56 24.29 -22.19
C ALA A 200 2.06 23.14 -21.32
N TRP A 201 0.75 23.05 -21.19
CA TRP A 201 0.12 22.08 -20.31
C TRP A 201 -1.24 21.67 -20.86
N THR A 202 -1.73 20.55 -20.38
CA THR A 202 -3.11 20.12 -20.60
C THR A 202 -3.97 20.65 -19.44
N PRO A 203 -4.96 21.54 -19.71
CA PRO A 203 -5.85 22.02 -18.68
C PRO A 203 -6.72 20.93 -18.07
N GLY A 204 -7.10 21.15 -16.81
CA GLY A 204 -8.16 20.37 -16.18
C GLY A 204 -9.51 20.60 -16.85
N GLU A 205 -10.45 19.67 -16.68
CA GLU A 205 -11.72 19.59 -17.45
C GLU A 205 -12.52 20.89 -17.48
N THR A 206 -12.58 21.55 -16.33
CA THR A 206 -13.48 22.66 -16.05
C THR A 206 -12.78 24.03 -16.08
N ALA A 207 -11.44 24.04 -16.23
CA ALA A 207 -10.64 25.25 -16.10
C ALA A 207 -10.88 26.26 -17.23
N VAL A 208 -11.07 27.53 -16.87
CA VAL A 208 -11.26 28.65 -17.82
C VAL A 208 -10.04 29.55 -17.95
N SER A 209 -9.13 29.54 -16.97
CA SER A 209 -7.88 30.29 -17.00
C SER A 209 -6.82 29.70 -16.07
N HIS A 210 -5.59 30.21 -16.16
CA HIS A 210 -4.41 29.58 -15.58
C HIS A 210 -3.50 30.61 -14.91
N ASP A 211 -3.29 30.50 -13.61
CA ASP A 211 -2.29 31.30 -12.90
C ASP A 211 -0.92 30.65 -13.03
N VAL A 212 0.04 31.37 -13.62
CA VAL A 212 1.37 30.83 -13.95
C VAL A 212 2.41 31.26 -12.93
N TYR A 213 3.13 30.28 -12.37
CA TYR A 213 4.26 30.47 -11.48
C TYR A 213 5.52 29.87 -12.09
N PHE A 214 6.66 30.58 -11.99
CA PHE A 214 7.94 30.16 -12.57
C PHE A 214 9.11 30.68 -11.73
N GLY A 215 10.18 29.90 -11.58
CA GLY A 215 11.36 30.32 -10.83
C GLY A 215 12.45 29.26 -10.75
N GLU A 216 13.53 29.52 -10.03
CA GLU A 216 14.66 28.59 -9.83
C GLU A 216 14.61 27.86 -8.49
N ASN A 217 13.59 28.14 -7.66
CA ASN A 217 13.38 27.53 -6.36
C ASN A 217 11.99 26.88 -6.29
N SER A 218 11.96 25.56 -6.09
CA SER A 218 10.73 24.78 -6.03
C SER A 218 9.77 25.25 -4.93
N ASN A 219 10.29 25.55 -3.73
CA ASN A 219 9.47 25.96 -2.59
C ASN A 219 8.86 27.35 -2.80
N ASP A 220 9.59 28.28 -3.41
CA ASP A 220 9.08 29.61 -3.73
C ASP A 220 8.00 29.55 -4.81
N VAL A 221 8.17 28.66 -5.79
CA VAL A 221 7.15 28.39 -6.81
C VAL A 221 5.94 27.73 -6.17
N ASP A 222 6.11 26.73 -5.29
CA ASP A 222 5.03 26.06 -4.58
C ASP A 222 4.28 26.98 -3.59
N ALA A 223 4.97 27.91 -2.95
CA ALA A 223 4.35 28.90 -2.08
C ALA A 223 3.66 30.03 -2.86
N GLY A 224 3.94 30.17 -4.16
CA GLY A 224 3.55 31.35 -4.93
C GLY A 224 4.18 32.63 -4.38
N ALA A 225 5.44 32.56 -3.96
CA ALA A 225 6.16 33.65 -3.33
C ALA A 225 6.31 34.89 -4.24
N GLU A 226 6.64 36.04 -3.64
CA GLU A 226 6.85 37.28 -4.39
C GLU A 226 7.96 37.10 -5.43
N GLY A 227 7.63 37.34 -6.71
CA GLY A 227 8.56 37.19 -7.84
C GLY A 227 8.42 35.89 -8.63
N THR A 228 7.62 34.91 -8.18
CA THR A 228 7.36 33.69 -8.95
C THR A 228 6.07 33.76 -9.77
N PHE A 229 5.11 34.61 -9.42
CA PHE A 229 3.85 34.76 -10.16
C PHE A 229 3.99 35.65 -11.40
N TYR A 230 3.65 35.11 -12.57
CA TYR A 230 3.74 35.79 -13.87
C TYR A 230 2.39 36.12 -14.51
N GLY A 231 1.30 35.92 -13.78
CA GLY A 231 -0.05 36.37 -14.17
C GLY A 231 -0.95 35.26 -14.69
N ASN A 232 -2.23 35.64 -14.86
CA ASN A 232 -3.29 34.78 -15.35
C ASN A 232 -3.28 34.69 -16.89
N GLN A 233 -3.35 33.47 -17.43
CA GLN A 233 -3.37 33.17 -18.86
C GLN A 233 -4.70 32.54 -19.26
N ALA A 234 -5.25 32.98 -20.39
CA ALA A 234 -6.42 32.36 -21.02
C ALA A 234 -6.05 31.21 -21.98
N SER A 235 -4.77 31.01 -22.25
CA SER A 235 -4.26 29.94 -23.12
C SER A 235 -3.36 29.02 -22.31
N ALA A 236 -3.34 27.74 -22.68
CA ALA A 236 -2.60 26.70 -21.99
C ALA A 236 -1.08 26.69 -22.34
N PHE A 237 -0.49 27.87 -22.51
CA PHE A 237 0.94 28.04 -22.72
C PHE A 237 1.47 29.38 -22.22
N PHE A 238 2.78 29.42 -21.94
CA PHE A 238 3.51 30.60 -21.47
C PHE A 238 4.98 30.55 -21.91
N VAL A 239 5.48 31.65 -22.48
CA VAL A 239 6.86 31.71 -23.03
C VAL A 239 7.82 32.33 -22.03
N VAL A 240 8.94 31.64 -21.77
CA VAL A 240 10.03 32.08 -20.90
C VAL A 240 11.38 32.11 -21.62
N GLY A 241 12.31 32.93 -21.14
CA GLY A 241 13.68 32.97 -21.66
C GLY A 241 13.85 33.69 -23.00
N PHE A 242 12.84 34.44 -23.47
CA PHE A 242 12.85 35.01 -24.82
C PHE A 242 12.62 36.53 -24.82
N PRO A 243 13.54 37.33 -25.41
CA PRO A 243 13.41 38.77 -25.45
C PRO A 243 12.09 39.25 -26.06
N GLY A 244 11.34 40.05 -25.30
CA GLY A 244 10.02 40.58 -25.71
C GLY A 244 8.82 39.87 -25.08
N PHE A 245 9.04 38.83 -24.27
CA PHE A 245 8.02 38.16 -23.45
C PHE A 245 8.18 38.52 -21.96
N ALA A 246 7.29 37.99 -21.12
CA ALA A 246 7.21 38.31 -19.69
C ALA A 246 8.45 37.92 -18.88
N VAL A 247 9.15 36.85 -19.31
CA VAL A 247 10.49 36.48 -18.82
C VAL A 247 11.49 36.72 -19.97
N PRO A 248 12.08 37.92 -20.07
CA PRO A 248 12.85 38.34 -21.24
C PRO A 248 14.32 37.90 -21.22
N ASP A 249 14.86 37.61 -20.04
CA ASP A 249 16.24 37.16 -19.85
C ASP A 249 16.32 35.66 -20.17
N GLY A 250 17.32 35.26 -20.96
CA GLY A 250 17.51 33.86 -21.35
C GLY A 250 17.73 32.95 -20.15
N LEU A 251 17.22 31.73 -20.24
CA LEU A 251 17.40 30.69 -19.23
C LEU A 251 18.88 30.34 -19.08
N VAL A 252 19.31 30.13 -17.84
CA VAL A 252 20.71 29.92 -17.49
C VAL A 252 21.08 28.45 -17.69
N LEU A 253 22.19 28.19 -18.38
CA LEU A 253 22.73 26.84 -18.55
C LEU A 253 23.09 26.24 -17.17
N GLY A 254 22.69 25.01 -16.92
CA GLY A 254 22.88 24.30 -15.66
C GLY A 254 21.84 24.64 -14.57
N ALA A 255 20.92 25.57 -14.83
CA ALA A 255 19.84 25.86 -13.90
C ALA A 255 18.65 24.91 -14.11
N THR A 256 18.06 24.48 -12.99
CA THR A 256 16.75 23.84 -12.97
C THR A 256 15.70 24.89 -12.70
N TYR A 257 14.72 24.96 -13.58
CA TYR A 257 13.57 25.84 -13.44
C TYR A 257 12.37 25.04 -12.97
N TYR A 258 11.64 25.60 -12.02
CA TYR A 258 10.41 25.07 -11.47
C TYR A 258 9.25 25.93 -11.92
N TRP A 259 8.11 25.30 -12.18
CA TRP A 259 6.92 26.01 -12.61
C TRP A 259 5.66 25.28 -12.18
N ARG A 260 4.61 26.04 -11.94
CA ARG A 260 3.32 25.55 -11.47
C ARG A 260 2.22 26.31 -12.20
N ILE A 261 1.14 25.60 -12.50
CA ILE A 261 -0.05 26.19 -13.07
C ILE A 261 -1.22 25.93 -12.13
N ASP A 262 -1.86 27.00 -11.66
CA ASP A 262 -3.08 26.89 -10.89
C ASP A 262 -4.28 27.10 -11.81
N GLN A 263 -5.17 26.11 -11.84
CA GLN A 263 -6.36 26.13 -12.69
C GLN A 263 -7.47 26.94 -12.01
N ILE A 264 -8.07 27.87 -12.74
CA ILE A 264 -9.16 28.70 -12.26
C ILE A 264 -10.45 28.35 -12.99
N GLU A 265 -11.49 28.12 -12.22
CA GLU A 265 -12.82 27.76 -12.70
C GLU A 265 -13.64 28.96 -13.18
N ALA A 266 -14.77 28.69 -13.82
CA ALA A 266 -15.65 29.72 -14.40
C ALA A 266 -16.18 30.74 -13.37
N ASP A 267 -16.20 30.38 -12.08
CA ASP A 267 -16.58 31.28 -10.98
C ASP A 267 -15.52 32.35 -10.68
N GLY A 268 -14.28 32.16 -11.16
CA GLY A 268 -13.13 33.02 -10.93
C GLY A 268 -12.59 32.99 -9.50
N THR A 269 -13.07 32.08 -8.65
CA THR A 269 -12.71 31.98 -7.23
C THR A 269 -12.26 30.59 -6.80
N THR A 270 -12.72 29.55 -7.48
CA THR A 270 -12.27 28.18 -7.26
C THR A 270 -10.95 28.00 -7.99
N ILE A 271 -9.91 27.69 -7.21
CA ILE A 271 -8.53 27.56 -7.69
C ILE A 271 -8.04 26.15 -7.35
N HIS A 272 -7.69 25.38 -8.36
CA HIS A 272 -7.05 24.08 -8.21
C HIS A 272 -5.55 24.25 -8.36
N LYS A 273 -4.84 24.26 -7.23
CA LYS A 273 -3.39 24.37 -7.21
C LYS A 273 -2.76 23.18 -7.94
N GLY A 274 -1.91 23.48 -8.92
CA GLY A 274 -1.21 22.47 -9.71
C GLY A 274 0.00 21.86 -8.99
N PRO A 275 0.51 20.72 -9.47
CA PRO A 275 1.84 20.24 -9.11
C PRO A 275 2.93 21.23 -9.54
N VAL A 276 4.06 21.21 -8.83
CA VAL A 276 5.27 21.90 -9.27
C VAL A 276 6.04 20.96 -10.18
N TRP A 277 6.21 21.37 -11.43
CA TRP A 277 7.05 20.68 -12.40
C TRP A 277 8.39 21.36 -12.53
N SER A 278 9.35 20.64 -13.09
CA SER A 278 10.69 21.11 -13.30
C SER A 278 11.20 20.78 -14.69
N PHE A 279 12.16 21.55 -15.18
CA PHE A 279 13.01 21.15 -16.28
C PHE A 279 14.39 21.77 -16.10
N MET A 280 15.41 21.11 -16.62
CA MET A 280 16.80 21.55 -16.52
C MET A 280 17.27 22.04 -17.88
N VAL A 281 17.89 23.21 -17.92
CA VAL A 281 18.69 23.60 -19.08
C VAL A 281 20.07 23.00 -18.91
N PRO A 282 20.56 22.15 -19.82
CA PRO A 282 21.78 21.38 -19.59
C PRO A 282 22.99 22.31 -19.39
N PRO A 283 23.87 22.00 -18.43
CA PRO A 283 25.10 22.76 -18.22
C PRO A 283 26.05 22.59 -19.42
N THR A 284 27.10 23.40 -19.51
CA THR A 284 28.17 23.19 -20.51
C THR A 284 29.13 22.06 -20.14
N THR A 285 29.02 21.53 -18.92
CA THR A 285 29.78 20.41 -18.38
C THR A 285 28.97 19.11 -18.45
N ALA A 286 29.64 17.96 -18.30
CA ALA A 286 28.95 16.68 -18.21
C ALA A 286 28.09 16.63 -16.93
N TYR A 287 26.97 15.90 -16.99
CA TYR A 287 26.00 15.76 -15.89
C TYR A 287 25.34 14.39 -15.92
N ASN A 288 24.48 14.06 -14.95
CA ASN A 288 23.80 12.76 -14.82
C ASN A 288 24.76 11.58 -14.99
N SER A 289 25.77 11.52 -14.12
CA SER A 289 26.78 10.47 -14.16
C SER A 289 26.21 9.14 -13.65
N ASN A 290 26.67 8.05 -14.24
CA ASN A 290 26.49 6.70 -13.73
C ASN A 290 27.84 5.97 -13.82
N PRO A 291 28.45 5.52 -12.72
CA PRO A 291 27.99 5.68 -11.34
C PRO A 291 27.77 7.14 -10.93
N GLY A 292 26.67 7.38 -10.22
CA GLY A 292 26.33 8.69 -9.67
C GLY A 292 27.34 9.16 -8.64
N ASP A 293 27.42 10.46 -8.39
CA ASP A 293 28.25 10.98 -7.31
C ASP A 293 27.77 10.47 -5.95
N GLY A 294 28.71 9.93 -5.16
CA GLY A 294 28.45 9.30 -3.88
C GLY A 294 27.88 7.88 -3.98
N ALA A 295 27.73 7.31 -5.18
CA ALA A 295 27.21 5.95 -5.35
C ALA A 295 28.04 4.93 -4.55
N LYS A 296 27.36 3.95 -3.97
CA LYS A 296 27.96 2.84 -3.24
C LYS A 296 27.65 1.53 -3.96
N PHE A 297 28.42 0.50 -3.62
CA PHE A 297 28.20 -0.87 -4.07
C PHE A 297 28.29 -1.06 -5.58
N VAL A 298 29.09 -0.22 -6.23
CA VAL A 298 29.32 -0.33 -7.68
C VAL A 298 30.06 -1.64 -7.97
N GLU A 299 29.57 -2.41 -8.93
CA GLU A 299 30.18 -3.66 -9.36
C GLU A 299 31.60 -3.46 -9.92
N LEU A 300 32.44 -4.49 -9.81
CA LEU A 300 33.87 -4.38 -10.15
C LEU A 300 34.15 -4.24 -11.65
N ASP A 301 33.16 -4.50 -12.49
CA ASP A 301 33.21 -4.38 -13.94
C ASP A 301 32.25 -3.31 -14.48
N ALA A 302 31.76 -2.42 -13.62
CA ALA A 302 30.82 -1.37 -14.00
C ALA A 302 31.38 -0.44 -15.09
N ASP A 303 30.59 -0.27 -16.16
CA ASP A 303 30.81 0.73 -17.19
C ASP A 303 30.27 2.09 -16.73
N PHE A 304 30.99 3.16 -17.08
CA PHE A 304 30.57 4.52 -16.76
C PHE A 304 29.81 5.12 -17.94
N SER A 305 28.83 5.96 -17.64
CA SER A 305 28.08 6.75 -18.61
C SER A 305 27.68 8.11 -18.04
N TRP A 306 27.46 9.10 -18.91
CA TRP A 306 27.04 10.45 -18.51
C TRP A 306 26.16 11.07 -19.58
N SER A 307 25.48 12.16 -19.22
CA SER A 307 24.86 13.06 -20.19
C SER A 307 25.86 14.15 -20.61
N PRO A 308 26.00 14.41 -21.92
CA PRO A 308 26.98 15.35 -22.43
C PRO A 308 26.54 16.79 -22.17
N GLY A 309 27.48 17.69 -21.87
CA GLY A 309 27.18 19.11 -21.72
C GLY A 309 26.61 19.73 -23.01
N SER A 310 25.82 20.81 -22.86
CA SER A 310 25.17 21.49 -23.97
C SER A 310 26.20 21.91 -25.03
N GLY A 311 25.97 21.48 -26.28
CA GLY A 311 26.86 21.78 -27.40
C GLY A 311 28.15 20.95 -27.47
N ALA A 312 28.38 20.01 -26.56
CA ALA A 312 29.54 19.14 -26.56
C ALA A 312 29.70 18.33 -27.87
N ARG A 313 30.95 18.05 -28.22
CA ARG A 313 31.35 17.26 -29.40
C ARG A 313 32.35 16.15 -29.07
N LEU A 314 33.14 16.36 -28.01
CA LEU A 314 34.16 15.44 -27.55
C LEU A 314 34.20 15.51 -26.02
N HIS A 315 34.51 14.37 -25.42
CA HIS A 315 34.56 14.20 -23.97
C HIS A 315 35.98 13.79 -23.57
N TYR A 316 36.52 14.32 -22.48
CA TYR A 316 37.81 13.91 -21.93
C TYR A 316 37.60 13.32 -20.56
N VAL A 317 37.76 12.00 -20.44
CA VAL A 317 37.51 11.27 -19.20
C VAL A 317 38.79 11.17 -18.37
N TYR A 318 38.65 11.47 -17.08
CA TYR A 318 39.68 11.35 -16.07
C TYR A 318 39.18 10.38 -15.01
N PHE A 319 40.01 9.42 -14.62
CA PHE A 319 39.65 8.38 -13.67
C PHE A 319 40.85 8.04 -12.79
N GLY A 320 40.62 7.87 -11.49
CA GLY A 320 41.65 7.54 -10.52
C GLY A 320 41.08 7.28 -9.14
N ASP A 321 41.94 7.01 -8.16
CA ASP A 321 41.56 6.70 -6.78
C ASP A 321 41.78 7.87 -5.80
N THR A 322 42.21 9.03 -6.32
CA THR A 322 42.49 10.23 -5.54
C THR A 322 41.78 11.44 -6.18
N PHE A 323 40.99 12.16 -5.38
CA PHE A 323 40.27 13.36 -5.83
C PHE A 323 41.21 14.38 -6.48
N ASP A 324 42.32 14.71 -5.84
CA ASP A 324 43.26 15.74 -6.34
C ASP A 324 43.91 15.35 -7.67
N ASP A 325 44.22 14.08 -7.86
CA ASP A 325 44.82 13.59 -9.10
C ASP A 325 43.82 13.74 -10.27
N VAL A 326 42.58 13.31 -10.06
CA VAL A 326 41.51 13.47 -11.06
C VAL A 326 41.18 14.94 -11.28
N ASN A 327 41.04 15.73 -10.21
CA ASN A 327 40.70 17.15 -10.27
C ASN A 327 41.78 18.00 -10.97
N ASN A 328 43.06 17.66 -10.82
CA ASN A 328 44.15 18.43 -11.42
C ASN A 328 44.72 17.82 -12.71
N ALA A 329 44.28 16.62 -13.10
CA ALA A 329 44.75 15.96 -14.30
C ALA A 329 44.47 16.77 -15.56
N THR A 330 45.38 16.63 -16.53
CA THR A 330 45.30 17.19 -17.88
C THR A 330 45.55 16.07 -18.89
N GLY A 331 44.91 16.14 -20.06
CA GLY A 331 45.09 15.13 -21.11
C GLY A 331 44.31 13.83 -20.86
N GLY A 332 43.06 13.95 -20.42
CA GLY A 332 42.15 12.82 -20.22
C GLY A 332 41.93 11.98 -21.48
N VAL A 333 41.37 10.79 -21.31
CA VAL A 333 41.07 9.89 -22.42
C VAL A 333 39.96 10.49 -23.26
N GLN A 334 40.27 10.80 -24.52
CA GLN A 334 39.29 11.35 -25.45
C GLN A 334 38.27 10.30 -25.85
N GLN A 335 36.99 10.64 -25.72
CA GLN A 335 35.85 9.82 -26.13
C GLN A 335 34.96 10.58 -27.11
N VAL A 336 34.28 9.81 -27.96
CA VAL A 336 33.21 10.29 -28.86
C VAL A 336 31.85 9.82 -28.37
N THR A 337 31.81 8.71 -27.65
CA THR A 337 30.62 8.22 -26.95
C THR A 337 30.58 8.78 -25.53
N THR A 338 29.39 8.72 -24.92
CA THR A 338 29.17 9.13 -23.53
C THR A 338 29.31 7.97 -22.57
N THR A 339 30.27 7.08 -22.84
CA THR A 339 30.56 5.88 -22.06
C THR A 339 32.06 5.68 -21.87
N TYR A 340 32.44 5.03 -20.78
CA TYR A 340 33.84 4.73 -20.44
C TYR A 340 33.94 3.44 -19.63
N THR A 341 34.73 2.48 -20.12
CA THR A 341 35.05 1.24 -19.40
C THR A 341 36.38 1.41 -18.66
N PRO A 342 36.39 1.49 -17.32
CA PRO A 342 37.62 1.67 -16.53
C PRO A 342 38.51 0.40 -16.48
N GLY A 343 37.97 -0.76 -16.87
CA GLY A 343 38.56 -2.07 -16.61
C GLY A 343 38.15 -2.60 -15.23
N THR A 344 38.82 -3.64 -14.75
CA THR A 344 38.50 -4.25 -13.43
C THR A 344 38.88 -3.30 -12.29
N LEU A 345 37.91 -3.01 -11.44
CA LEU A 345 38.04 -2.20 -10.23
C LEU A 345 38.45 -3.05 -9.02
N GLU A 346 39.04 -2.39 -8.02
CA GLU A 346 39.42 -3.05 -6.77
C GLU A 346 38.25 -3.06 -5.77
N LEU A 347 38.12 -4.16 -5.02
CA LEU A 347 37.08 -4.37 -4.02
C LEU A 347 37.12 -3.30 -2.90
N GLY A 348 35.95 -2.77 -2.53
CA GLY A 348 35.74 -1.80 -1.45
C GLY A 348 36.44 -0.44 -1.62
N LYS A 349 36.94 -0.12 -2.81
CA LYS A 349 37.74 1.07 -3.07
C LYS A 349 36.88 2.23 -3.54
N THR A 350 37.22 3.44 -3.08
CA THR A 350 36.63 4.68 -3.57
C THR A 350 37.41 5.16 -4.79
N TYR A 351 36.70 5.44 -5.86
CA TYR A 351 37.23 6.03 -7.08
C TYR A 351 36.61 7.40 -7.33
N TYR A 352 37.35 8.21 -8.10
CA TYR A 352 36.95 9.53 -8.55
C TYR A 352 37.04 9.57 -10.06
N TRP A 353 36.10 10.26 -10.68
CA TRP A 353 36.14 10.48 -12.12
C TRP A 353 35.51 11.82 -12.50
N ARG A 354 35.93 12.33 -13.65
CA ARG A 354 35.46 13.60 -14.21
C ARG A 354 35.41 13.49 -15.72
N VAL A 355 34.47 14.19 -16.33
CA VAL A 355 34.43 14.38 -17.77
C VAL A 355 34.52 15.87 -18.12
N ASP A 356 35.55 16.25 -18.87
CA ASP A 356 35.63 17.60 -19.45
C ASP A 356 34.99 17.59 -20.84
N GLU A 357 34.14 18.59 -21.10
CA GLU A 357 33.32 18.69 -22.30
C GLU A 357 33.88 19.71 -23.29
N PHE A 358 34.02 19.36 -24.57
CA PHE A 358 34.54 20.27 -25.60
C PHE A 358 33.48 20.63 -26.65
N ASP A 359 33.19 21.92 -26.79
CA ASP A 359 32.10 22.48 -27.60
C ASP A 359 32.55 23.14 -28.93
N ILE A 360 33.75 22.81 -29.42
CA ILE A 360 34.47 23.40 -30.57
C ILE A 360 35.28 24.66 -30.21
N LEU A 361 34.83 25.49 -29.27
CA LEU A 361 35.51 26.74 -28.91
C LEU A 361 36.37 26.57 -27.66
N THR A 362 35.83 25.87 -26.67
CA THR A 362 36.43 25.75 -25.35
C THR A 362 36.24 24.35 -24.78
N THR A 363 37.11 23.98 -23.85
CA THR A 363 36.93 22.79 -23.00
C THR A 363 36.41 23.26 -21.64
N HIS A 364 35.24 22.78 -21.27
CA HIS A 364 34.59 23.00 -19.99
C HIS A 364 35.01 21.90 -19.03
N LYS A 365 35.70 22.27 -17.95
CA LYS A 365 36.10 21.32 -16.93
C LYS A 365 34.87 20.87 -16.15
N GLY A 366 34.62 19.56 -16.10
CA GLY A 366 33.47 18.99 -15.39
C GLY A 366 33.64 18.94 -13.88
N ASP A 367 32.59 18.51 -13.20
CA ASP A 367 32.64 18.19 -11.77
C ASP A 367 33.31 16.82 -11.55
N VAL A 368 33.91 16.64 -10.37
CA VAL A 368 34.51 15.38 -9.99
C VAL A 368 33.48 14.58 -9.21
N TRP A 369 33.04 13.46 -9.79
CA TRP A 369 32.16 12.49 -9.16
C TRP A 369 32.97 11.41 -8.46
N SER A 370 32.38 10.84 -7.42
CA SER A 370 32.97 9.76 -6.63
C SER A 370 32.02 8.57 -6.53
N PHE A 371 32.57 7.37 -6.42
CA PHE A 371 31.79 6.19 -6.07
C PHE A 371 32.64 5.20 -5.28
N LYS A 372 32.01 4.30 -4.54
CA LYS A 372 32.67 3.19 -3.84
C LYS A 372 32.20 1.87 -4.43
N THR A 373 33.13 1.02 -4.82
CA THR A 373 32.81 -0.33 -5.27
C THR A 373 32.28 -1.18 -4.13
N THR A 374 31.53 -2.23 -4.45
CA THR A 374 31.21 -3.28 -3.48
C THR A 374 32.46 -3.76 -2.76
N ASP A 375 32.39 -3.97 -1.45
CA ASP A 375 33.46 -4.58 -0.66
C ASP A 375 33.30 -6.11 -0.53
N GLY A 376 32.31 -6.67 -1.24
CA GLY A 376 31.97 -8.10 -1.19
C GLY A 376 31.28 -8.52 0.11
N SER A 377 30.93 -7.55 0.97
CA SER A 377 30.05 -7.74 2.11
C SER A 377 28.61 -7.39 1.76
N GLY A 378 27.67 -7.75 2.63
CA GLY A 378 26.24 -7.65 2.38
C GLY A 378 25.59 -8.99 2.07
N GLY A 379 24.44 -8.93 1.41
CA GLY A 379 23.52 -10.02 1.21
C GLY A 379 22.35 -9.99 2.20
N ILE A 380 21.37 -10.82 1.90
CA ILE A 380 20.09 -10.91 2.58
C ILE A 380 20.00 -12.23 3.36
N LYS A 381 19.48 -12.17 4.58
CA LYS A 381 19.28 -13.37 5.40
C LYS A 381 18.10 -14.16 4.85
N GLY A 382 18.36 -15.34 4.29
CA GLY A 382 17.35 -16.30 3.85
C GLY A 382 17.10 -17.37 4.91
N GLU A 383 15.86 -17.45 5.37
CA GLU A 383 15.31 -18.49 6.26
C GLU A 383 14.37 -19.37 5.44
N TYR A 384 14.66 -20.67 5.37
CA TYR A 384 13.95 -21.61 4.52
C TYR A 384 13.24 -22.66 5.36
N PHE A 385 11.96 -22.90 5.05
CA PHE A 385 11.05 -23.75 5.82
C PHE A 385 10.59 -24.93 4.97
N ASN A 386 10.42 -26.10 5.61
CA ASN A 386 10.00 -27.32 4.93
C ASN A 386 8.46 -27.49 4.95
N ASN A 387 7.76 -26.37 4.72
CA ASN A 387 6.33 -26.19 4.61
C ASN A 387 6.07 -24.92 3.75
N ALA A 388 4.87 -24.73 3.23
CA ALA A 388 4.51 -23.58 2.40
C ALA A 388 3.94 -22.39 3.21
N ASP A 389 3.86 -22.49 4.53
CA ASP A 389 3.19 -21.52 5.42
C ASP A 389 4.16 -20.73 6.32
N LEU A 390 5.48 -20.85 6.09
CA LEU A 390 6.53 -20.16 6.85
C LEU A 390 6.49 -20.47 8.36
N SER A 391 6.00 -21.65 8.73
CA SER A 391 5.74 -22.03 10.11
C SER A 391 6.92 -22.78 10.75
N GLY A 392 7.04 -22.66 12.08
CA GLY A 392 8.04 -23.35 12.89
C GLY A 392 9.48 -22.85 12.72
N THR A 393 10.46 -23.66 13.12
CA THR A 393 11.88 -23.32 12.96
C THR A 393 12.34 -23.54 11.51
N PRO A 394 13.05 -22.59 10.88
CA PRO A 394 13.60 -22.80 9.55
C PRO A 394 14.59 -23.98 9.55
N VAL A 395 14.53 -24.80 8.50
CA VAL A 395 15.43 -25.96 8.33
C VAL A 395 16.80 -25.57 7.77
N LEU A 396 16.89 -24.38 7.18
CA LEU A 396 18.12 -23.78 6.67
C LEU A 396 18.06 -22.26 6.85
N THR A 397 19.12 -21.69 7.41
CA THR A 397 19.35 -20.24 7.44
C THR A 397 20.70 -19.95 6.82
N ARG A 398 20.77 -19.01 5.89
CA ARG A 398 22.02 -18.56 5.25
C ARG A 398 21.92 -17.11 4.79
N ILE A 399 23.06 -16.52 4.43
CA ILE A 399 23.09 -15.25 3.72
C ILE A 399 23.15 -15.56 2.23
N ASP A 400 22.14 -15.09 1.50
CA ASP A 400 22.11 -15.09 0.05
C ASP A 400 22.67 -13.75 -0.46
N PRO A 401 23.50 -13.71 -1.51
CA PRO A 401 24.05 -12.45 -2.01
C PRO A 401 22.96 -11.53 -2.56
N ASP A 402 21.93 -12.09 -3.17
CA ASP A 402 20.79 -11.40 -3.76
C ASP A 402 19.58 -12.35 -3.75
N VAL A 403 18.45 -11.87 -4.27
CA VAL A 403 17.30 -12.72 -4.58
C VAL A 403 17.15 -12.77 -6.10
N ASP A 404 17.90 -13.68 -6.74
CA ASP A 404 17.88 -13.95 -8.18
C ASP A 404 17.90 -15.47 -8.44
N PHE A 405 16.79 -16.14 -8.11
CA PHE A 405 16.72 -17.60 -8.08
C PHE A 405 15.80 -18.18 -9.14
N SER A 406 16.31 -19.17 -9.89
CA SER A 406 15.50 -20.02 -10.77
C SER A 406 15.76 -21.49 -10.44
N TRP A 407 14.93 -22.08 -9.58
CA TRP A 407 15.07 -23.47 -9.15
C TRP A 407 14.39 -24.46 -10.11
N GLY A 408 13.39 -24.00 -10.87
CA GLY A 408 12.50 -24.91 -11.60
C GLY A 408 11.79 -25.85 -10.62
N GLY A 409 11.40 -27.04 -11.06
CA GLY A 409 10.70 -28.02 -10.20
C GLY A 409 11.59 -28.83 -9.25
N SER A 410 12.85 -28.43 -9.02
CA SER A 410 13.78 -29.15 -8.12
C SER A 410 13.90 -28.51 -6.73
N GLY A 411 13.29 -27.34 -6.53
CA GLY A 411 13.47 -26.53 -5.32
C GLY A 411 14.95 -26.18 -5.02
N PRO A 412 15.25 -25.69 -3.81
CA PRO A 412 16.59 -25.28 -3.39
C PRO A 412 17.54 -26.46 -3.09
N GLY A 413 17.02 -27.69 -3.06
CA GLY A 413 17.74 -28.91 -2.68
C GLY A 413 17.84 -29.14 -1.18
N LEU A 414 18.37 -30.31 -0.79
CA LEU A 414 18.45 -30.74 0.61
C LEU A 414 19.12 -29.67 1.52
N PRO A 415 18.56 -29.37 2.70
CA PRO A 415 17.53 -30.13 3.42
C PRO A 415 16.08 -29.87 3.01
N LEU A 416 15.83 -28.98 2.05
CA LEU A 416 14.48 -28.68 1.57
C LEU A 416 13.99 -29.76 0.60
N GLN A 417 12.69 -30.00 0.64
CA GLN A 417 11.96 -30.80 -0.35
C GLN A 417 11.76 -30.03 -1.67
N ASP A 418 11.50 -30.75 -2.76
CA ASP A 418 11.39 -30.16 -4.11
C ASP A 418 10.19 -29.22 -4.26
N ASN A 419 9.08 -29.48 -3.54
CA ASN A 419 7.83 -28.72 -3.59
C ASN A 419 7.22 -28.61 -2.19
N GLY A 420 6.41 -27.59 -1.88
CA GLY A 420 5.76 -27.45 -0.57
C GLY A 420 6.69 -26.89 0.49
N TRP A 421 7.49 -25.89 0.11
CA TRP A 421 8.47 -25.21 0.94
C TRP A 421 8.28 -23.70 0.81
N SER A 422 8.89 -22.94 1.72
CA SER A 422 8.79 -21.48 1.73
C SER A 422 10.10 -20.87 2.19
N ALA A 423 10.28 -19.59 1.88
CA ALA A 423 11.43 -18.82 2.32
C ALA A 423 11.04 -17.41 2.74
N ARG A 424 11.74 -16.91 3.75
CA ARG A 424 11.70 -15.52 4.19
C ARG A 424 13.10 -14.93 4.06
N TRP A 425 13.19 -13.82 3.36
CA TRP A 425 14.39 -13.03 3.19
C TRP A 425 14.25 -11.70 3.93
N THR A 426 15.19 -11.40 4.83
CA THR A 426 15.20 -10.15 5.61
C THR A 426 16.55 -9.44 5.49
N ALA A 427 16.53 -8.15 5.22
CA ALA A 427 17.72 -7.30 5.15
C ALA A 427 17.46 -5.90 5.69
N ASP A 428 18.54 -5.26 6.13
CA ASP A 428 18.65 -3.81 6.23
C ASP A 428 19.01 -3.28 4.83
N LEU A 429 18.07 -2.64 4.14
CA LEU A 429 18.28 -2.07 2.80
C LEU A 429 18.90 -0.67 2.91
N GLU A 430 20.13 -0.50 2.41
CA GLU A 430 20.80 0.80 2.34
C GLU A 430 20.43 1.59 1.08
N ILE A 431 19.71 2.69 1.27
CA ILE A 431 19.44 3.70 0.25
C ILE A 431 20.56 4.75 0.30
N ALA A 432 21.49 4.67 -0.66
CA ALA A 432 22.62 5.59 -0.73
C ALA A 432 22.23 7.00 -1.20
N ILE A 433 21.22 7.08 -2.08
CA ILE A 433 20.70 8.31 -2.69
C ILE A 433 19.18 8.27 -2.56
N ALA A 434 18.59 9.28 -1.94
CA ALA A 434 17.15 9.40 -1.85
C ALA A 434 16.53 9.56 -3.25
N ASP A 435 15.49 8.79 -3.55
CA ASP A 435 14.81 8.82 -4.84
C ASP A 435 13.41 8.17 -4.70
N THR A 436 12.62 8.19 -5.76
CA THR A 436 11.38 7.43 -5.87
C THR A 436 11.69 6.05 -6.43
N PHE A 437 11.53 5.02 -5.61
CA PHE A 437 11.78 3.63 -5.95
C PHE A 437 10.51 2.91 -6.37
N THR A 438 10.63 2.07 -7.40
CA THR A 438 9.66 1.03 -7.71
C THR A 438 10.34 -0.32 -7.47
N PHE A 439 9.79 -1.12 -6.56
CA PHE A 439 10.23 -2.49 -6.35
C PHE A 439 9.43 -3.42 -7.24
N SER A 440 10.07 -4.45 -7.79
CA SER A 440 9.37 -5.47 -8.57
C SER A 440 9.81 -6.86 -8.15
N VAL A 441 8.88 -7.81 -8.15
CA VAL A 441 9.13 -9.21 -7.84
C VAL A 441 8.64 -10.05 -8.99
N ASN A 442 9.52 -10.84 -9.61
CA ASN A 442 9.11 -11.90 -10.52
C ASN A 442 9.07 -13.21 -9.74
N SER A 443 7.89 -13.84 -9.68
CA SER A 443 7.65 -15.03 -8.86
C SER A 443 6.82 -16.08 -9.61
N GLU A 444 7.23 -17.35 -9.50
CA GLU A 444 6.36 -18.51 -9.76
C GLU A 444 6.09 -19.19 -8.42
N GLY A 445 5.05 -18.70 -7.72
CA GLY A 445 4.74 -19.04 -6.34
C GLY A 445 4.04 -17.87 -5.64
N GLY A 446 3.74 -18.06 -4.36
CA GLY A 446 3.19 -16.97 -3.54
C GLY A 446 4.31 -16.02 -3.16
N THR A 447 4.07 -14.71 -3.20
CA THR A 447 5.07 -13.73 -2.77
C THR A 447 4.46 -12.54 -2.03
N ARG A 448 5.20 -12.04 -1.04
CA ARG A 448 4.87 -10.81 -0.33
C ARG A 448 6.14 -10.01 -0.07
N LEU A 449 6.11 -8.70 -0.27
CA LEU A 449 7.22 -7.79 -0.03
C LEU A 449 6.77 -6.68 0.91
N TRP A 450 7.58 -6.40 1.92
CA TRP A 450 7.45 -5.26 2.80
C TRP A 450 8.71 -4.39 2.75
N ILE A 451 8.50 -3.08 2.76
CA ILE A 451 9.53 -2.06 2.97
C ILE A 451 9.12 -1.24 4.19
N ASP A 452 10.00 -1.08 5.18
CA ASP A 452 9.70 -0.41 6.46
C ASP A 452 8.47 -0.99 7.19
N ASP A 453 8.36 -2.32 7.16
CA ASP A 453 7.25 -3.12 7.68
C ASP A 453 5.88 -2.80 7.03
N GLN A 454 5.83 -2.00 5.96
CA GLN A 454 4.62 -1.73 5.16
C GLN A 454 4.52 -2.69 3.97
N PRO A 455 3.39 -3.37 3.75
CA PRO A 455 3.22 -4.26 2.60
C PRO A 455 3.21 -3.43 1.30
N VAL A 456 4.07 -3.80 0.35
CA VAL A 456 4.17 -3.13 -0.97
C VAL A 456 3.82 -4.06 -2.13
N ILE A 457 3.88 -5.37 -1.90
CA ILE A 457 3.38 -6.43 -2.79
C ILE A 457 2.77 -7.50 -1.89
N ASP A 458 1.52 -7.89 -2.11
CA ASP A 458 0.88 -9.00 -1.39
C ASP A 458 0.14 -9.91 -2.37
N MET A 459 0.82 -10.97 -2.82
CA MET A 459 0.34 -11.89 -3.84
C MET A 459 0.61 -13.34 -3.39
N TRP A 460 0.00 -13.75 -2.27
CA TRP A 460 0.16 -15.11 -1.72
C TRP A 460 -0.67 -16.18 -2.43
N VAL A 461 -0.56 -16.22 -3.76
CA VAL A 461 -1.35 -17.09 -4.63
C VAL A 461 -0.46 -17.91 -5.57
N SER A 462 -0.94 -19.07 -6.04
CA SER A 462 -0.19 -19.97 -6.93
C SER A 462 -0.61 -19.80 -8.39
N TRP A 463 0.19 -19.09 -9.18
CA TRP A 463 0.00 -18.97 -10.63
C TRP A 463 1.37 -18.88 -11.32
N VAL A 464 1.41 -19.14 -12.62
CA VAL A 464 2.61 -19.11 -13.47
C VAL A 464 3.50 -17.89 -13.19
N ALA A 465 4.81 -18.01 -13.49
CA ALA A 465 5.78 -16.91 -13.43
C ALA A 465 5.18 -15.56 -13.85
N THR A 466 5.01 -14.67 -12.87
CA THR A 466 4.37 -13.36 -13.04
C THR A 466 5.21 -12.31 -12.31
N LYS A 467 5.34 -11.14 -12.95
CA LYS A 467 6.03 -10.01 -12.39
C LYS A 467 5.05 -9.00 -11.80
N TYR A 468 5.20 -8.74 -10.51
CA TYR A 468 4.46 -7.73 -9.77
C TYR A 468 5.36 -6.51 -9.53
N ALA A 469 4.79 -5.32 -9.52
CA ALA A 469 5.49 -4.07 -9.21
C ALA A 469 4.73 -3.32 -8.12
N SER A 470 5.46 -2.71 -7.19
CA SER A 470 4.89 -1.79 -6.21
C SER A 470 4.43 -0.50 -6.90
N LEU A 471 3.58 0.27 -6.22
CA LEU A 471 3.47 1.70 -6.53
C LEU A 471 4.83 2.39 -6.29
N PRO A 472 5.15 3.47 -7.02
CA PRO A 472 6.35 4.26 -6.76
C PRO A 472 6.33 4.83 -5.34
N MET A 473 7.43 4.69 -4.60
CA MET A 473 7.57 5.18 -3.23
C MET A 473 8.86 5.95 -3.02
N TYR A 474 8.76 7.10 -2.36
CA TYR A 474 9.93 7.89 -2.05
C TYR A 474 10.64 7.33 -0.80
N LEU A 475 11.92 6.96 -0.96
CA LEU A 475 12.77 6.52 0.14
C LEU A 475 13.85 7.56 0.39
N GLU A 476 13.99 7.96 1.66
CA GLU A 476 15.06 8.84 2.10
C GLU A 476 16.41 8.11 2.08
N ARG A 477 17.50 8.88 2.06
CA ARG A 477 18.83 8.27 2.23
C ARG A 477 18.93 7.69 3.64
N GLY A 478 19.28 6.41 3.75
CA GLY A 478 19.37 5.74 5.04
C GLY A 478 19.25 4.23 4.95
N ILE A 479 18.93 3.62 6.08
CA ILE A 479 18.62 2.20 6.16
C ILE A 479 17.11 2.04 6.29
N HIS A 480 16.56 1.12 5.51
CA HIS A 480 15.16 0.72 5.50
C HIS A 480 15.06 -0.78 5.81
N SER A 481 13.94 -1.24 6.37
CA SER A 481 13.74 -2.68 6.54
C SER A 481 13.19 -3.28 5.26
N LEU A 482 13.72 -4.42 4.84
CA LEU A 482 13.20 -5.21 3.72
C LEU A 482 12.86 -6.61 4.21
N ARG A 483 11.62 -7.04 3.95
CA ARG A 483 11.18 -8.43 4.16
C ARG A 483 10.52 -8.93 2.88
N LEU A 484 11.03 -10.01 2.33
CA LEU A 484 10.44 -10.71 1.19
C LEU A 484 10.07 -12.12 1.62
N GLU A 485 8.85 -12.54 1.35
CA GLU A 485 8.38 -13.90 1.59
C GLU A 485 8.01 -14.58 0.29
N PHE A 486 8.20 -15.90 0.27
CA PHE A 486 7.93 -16.77 -0.87
C PHE A 486 7.38 -18.12 -0.42
N ALA A 487 6.45 -18.69 -1.19
CA ALA A 487 6.00 -20.07 -1.04
C ALA A 487 5.89 -20.78 -2.39
N ASP A 488 6.36 -22.02 -2.41
CA ASP A 488 6.17 -22.97 -3.50
C ASP A 488 5.36 -24.17 -3.00
N TRP A 489 4.34 -24.56 -3.76
CA TRP A 489 3.41 -25.63 -3.39
C TRP A 489 3.63 -26.93 -4.18
N ASP A 490 3.69 -26.88 -5.51
CA ASP A 490 3.64 -28.09 -6.35
C ASP A 490 4.32 -28.00 -7.73
N ARG A 491 5.03 -26.89 -8.07
CA ARG A 491 5.46 -26.59 -9.44
C ARG A 491 6.89 -26.07 -9.51
N ASN A 492 7.22 -25.30 -10.56
CA ASN A 492 8.50 -24.64 -10.62
C ASN A 492 8.52 -23.51 -9.60
N ALA A 493 9.69 -23.29 -9.02
CA ALA A 493 9.94 -22.12 -8.19
C ALA A 493 10.96 -21.21 -8.89
N GLU A 494 10.60 -19.94 -9.01
CA GLU A 494 11.51 -18.84 -9.29
C GLU A 494 11.15 -17.62 -8.45
N GLN A 495 12.17 -16.86 -8.05
CA GLN A 495 12.01 -15.65 -7.26
C GLN A 495 13.12 -14.65 -7.58
N HIS A 496 12.73 -13.47 -8.03
CA HIS A 496 13.64 -12.40 -8.40
C HIS A 496 13.19 -11.06 -7.84
N LEU A 497 14.08 -10.34 -7.14
CA LEU A 497 13.81 -9.04 -6.54
C LEU A 497 14.55 -7.92 -7.26
N TYR A 498 13.78 -6.98 -7.81
CA TYR A 498 14.28 -5.83 -8.58
C TYR A 498 13.94 -4.50 -7.90
N TRP A 499 14.71 -3.48 -8.24
CA TRP A 499 14.38 -2.08 -7.99
C TRP A 499 14.68 -1.20 -9.20
N SER A 500 14.03 -0.06 -9.28
CA SER A 500 14.30 0.98 -10.28
C SER A 500 13.95 2.35 -9.72
N THR A 501 14.47 3.42 -10.33
CA THR A 501 14.04 4.80 -10.09
C THR A 501 13.93 5.53 -11.43
N PRO A 502 13.42 6.77 -11.49
CA PRO A 502 13.44 7.56 -12.72
C PRO A 502 14.85 7.76 -13.31
N THR A 503 15.90 7.65 -12.49
CA THR A 503 17.30 7.86 -12.88
C THR A 503 18.12 6.56 -12.92
N MET A 504 17.59 5.46 -12.38
CA MET A 504 18.22 4.15 -12.34
C MET A 504 17.36 3.11 -13.05
N ALA A 505 17.88 2.55 -14.14
CA ALA A 505 17.23 1.45 -14.84
C ALA A 505 17.00 0.25 -13.90
N GLU A 506 15.96 -0.52 -14.19
CA GLU A 506 15.63 -1.71 -13.42
C GLU A 506 16.78 -2.72 -13.40
N GLN A 507 17.07 -3.22 -12.19
CA GLN A 507 18.10 -4.22 -11.95
C GLN A 507 17.76 -5.06 -10.71
N ILE A 508 18.35 -6.26 -10.61
CA ILE A 508 18.35 -7.04 -9.37
C ILE A 508 18.98 -6.19 -8.27
N ILE A 509 18.43 -6.22 -7.06
CA ILE A 509 19.05 -5.52 -5.92
C ILE A 509 20.35 -6.26 -5.58
N PRO A 510 21.53 -5.62 -5.74
CA PRO A 510 22.79 -6.31 -5.52
C PRO A 510 23.06 -6.56 -4.03
N ALA A 511 24.05 -7.38 -3.73
CA ALA A 511 24.43 -7.71 -2.35
C ALA A 511 24.79 -6.51 -1.49
N GLY A 512 25.35 -5.45 -2.08
CA GLY A 512 25.82 -4.31 -1.32
C GLY A 512 24.71 -3.53 -0.60
N PRO A 513 23.65 -3.07 -1.28
CA PRO A 513 22.51 -2.45 -0.61
C PRO A 513 21.80 -3.36 0.40
N LEU A 514 21.85 -4.68 0.21
CA LEU A 514 21.28 -5.65 1.14
C LEU A 514 22.26 -5.91 2.27
N GLN A 515 22.00 -5.41 3.47
CA GLN A 515 22.83 -5.71 4.64
C GLN A 515 22.15 -6.76 5.51
N PRO A 516 22.92 -7.64 6.19
CA PRO A 516 22.35 -8.53 7.20
C PRO A 516 21.48 -7.73 8.19
N PRO A 517 20.34 -8.28 8.65
CA PRO A 517 19.38 -7.55 9.45
C PRO A 517 19.92 -7.31 10.86
N LEU A 518 20.53 -6.16 11.11
CA LEU A 518 21.11 -5.80 12.41
C LEU A 518 20.12 -5.03 13.29
N ARG A 519 19.07 -4.48 12.69
CA ARG A 519 18.03 -3.70 13.38
C ARG A 519 16.84 -4.55 13.78
N ALA A 520 16.15 -4.08 14.82
CA ALA A 520 14.85 -4.62 15.20
C ALA A 520 13.86 -4.47 14.04
N ASN A 521 13.05 -5.50 13.81
CA ASN A 521 12.09 -5.56 12.70
C ASN A 521 10.80 -6.26 13.15
N SER A 522 9.79 -6.33 12.28
CA SER A 522 8.54 -7.06 12.52
C SER A 522 7.83 -6.62 13.81
N SER A 523 7.46 -5.35 13.88
CA SER A 523 6.78 -4.77 15.04
C SER A 523 5.41 -5.43 15.31
N ASN A 524 5.08 -5.60 16.58
CA ASN A 524 3.75 -5.95 17.07
C ASN A 524 3.34 -4.90 18.12
N PRO A 525 2.24 -4.14 17.97
CA PRO A 525 1.34 -4.16 16.83
C PRO A 525 2.07 -3.76 15.53
N PRO A 526 1.54 -4.17 14.35
CA PRO A 526 2.09 -3.76 13.08
C PRO A 526 2.23 -2.23 12.98
N ASN A 527 3.25 -1.77 12.26
CA ASN A 527 3.49 -0.35 12.08
C ASN A 527 2.29 0.32 11.39
N GLY A 528 1.73 1.36 12.01
CA GLY A 528 0.53 2.05 11.55
C GLY A 528 -0.80 1.43 12.01
N ALA A 529 -0.77 0.40 12.87
CA ALA A 529 -2.00 -0.22 13.36
C ALA A 529 -2.92 0.79 14.06
N VAL A 530 -4.23 0.67 13.82
CA VAL A 530 -5.30 1.45 14.46
C VAL A 530 -6.14 0.55 15.36
N ASP A 531 -7.01 1.16 16.15
CA ASP A 531 -7.92 0.43 17.07
C ASP A 531 -7.21 -0.53 18.02
N VAL A 532 -5.97 -0.21 18.40
CA VAL A 532 -5.16 -1.07 19.27
C VAL A 532 -5.64 -0.98 20.73
N LYS A 533 -5.67 -2.13 21.43
CA LYS A 533 -6.00 -2.20 22.87
C LYS A 533 -5.11 -1.25 23.69
N GLN A 534 -5.70 -0.56 24.66
CA GLN A 534 -4.98 0.40 25.52
C GLN A 534 -3.97 -0.29 26.47
N THR A 535 -4.03 -1.62 26.59
CA THR A 535 -3.07 -2.43 27.36
C THR A 535 -2.15 -3.24 26.45
N ILE A 536 -1.97 -2.84 25.19
CA ILE A 536 -1.05 -3.49 24.28
C ILE A 536 0.37 -3.51 24.87
N ILE A 537 1.06 -4.63 24.67
CA ILE A 537 2.47 -4.79 24.99
C ILE A 537 3.21 -4.84 23.66
N PRO A 538 3.83 -3.72 23.22
CA PRO A 538 4.63 -3.74 22.01
C PRO A 538 5.77 -4.76 22.06
N GLY A 539 5.99 -5.48 20.95
CA GLY A 539 7.02 -6.49 20.77
C GLY A 539 7.67 -6.41 19.39
N TRP A 540 8.86 -6.97 19.25
CA TRP A 540 9.66 -6.91 18.01
C TRP A 540 10.45 -8.21 17.82
N ASN A 541 11.03 -8.38 16.63
CA ASN A 541 12.08 -9.38 16.40
C ASN A 541 13.45 -8.72 16.56
N ALA A 542 14.34 -9.36 17.31
CA ALA A 542 15.71 -8.92 17.50
C ALA A 542 16.52 -8.93 16.19
N GLY A 543 17.41 -7.97 16.02
CA GLY A 543 18.45 -8.03 14.99
C GLY A 543 19.42 -9.20 15.19
N ASP A 544 19.97 -9.75 14.12
CA ASP A 544 20.77 -11.01 14.14
C ASP A 544 22.02 -10.95 15.03
N ALA A 545 22.57 -9.75 15.22
CA ALA A 545 23.76 -9.52 16.05
C ALA A 545 23.44 -8.82 17.38
N ALA A 546 22.17 -8.67 17.74
CA ALA A 546 21.76 -8.03 18.99
C ALA A 546 22.30 -8.78 20.22
N ALA A 547 22.85 -8.03 21.18
CA ALA A 547 23.19 -8.53 22.51
C ALA A 547 22.21 -8.02 23.58
N SER A 548 21.58 -6.87 23.33
CA SER A 548 20.52 -6.25 24.14
C SER A 548 19.80 -5.17 23.32
N HIS A 549 18.71 -4.64 23.84
CA HIS A 549 17.86 -3.67 23.13
C HIS A 549 17.67 -2.41 23.97
N GLU A 550 17.70 -1.23 23.38
CA GLU A 550 17.27 0.02 24.01
C GLU A 550 15.92 0.45 23.46
N VAL A 551 14.93 0.63 24.35
CA VAL A 551 13.55 0.94 23.95
C VAL A 551 13.25 2.42 24.13
N TYR A 552 12.64 3.03 23.12
CA TYR A 552 12.18 4.42 23.10
C TYR A 552 10.68 4.47 22.81
N PHE A 553 9.90 5.20 23.61
CA PHE A 553 8.43 5.23 23.49
C PHE A 553 7.86 6.60 23.90
N GLY A 554 6.97 7.17 23.08
CA GLY A 554 6.36 8.48 23.30
C GLY A 554 5.20 8.77 22.35
N THR A 555 4.67 10.00 22.37
CA THR A 555 3.56 10.46 21.50
C THR A 555 4.02 11.44 20.43
N ASP A 556 5.32 11.73 20.34
CA ASP A 556 5.92 12.64 19.36
C ASP A 556 6.94 11.85 18.52
N ALA A 557 6.68 11.77 17.22
CA ALA A 557 7.47 10.97 16.28
C ALA A 557 8.92 11.48 16.18
N ASP A 558 9.13 12.79 16.14
CA ASP A 558 10.45 13.39 15.98
C ASP A 558 11.27 13.28 17.26
N ALA A 559 10.61 13.40 18.42
CA ALA A 559 11.23 13.16 19.72
C ALA A 559 11.73 11.71 19.82
N VAL A 560 10.89 10.73 19.47
CA VAL A 560 11.30 9.30 19.46
C VAL A 560 12.40 9.05 18.42
N LYS A 561 12.29 9.62 17.22
CA LYS A 561 13.27 9.47 16.14
C LYS A 561 14.66 10.01 16.51
N SER A 562 14.71 11.09 17.29
CA SER A 562 15.97 11.74 17.68
C SER A 562 16.45 11.39 19.09
N ALA A 563 15.67 10.58 19.83
CA ALA A 563 15.97 10.22 21.22
C ALA A 563 17.29 9.45 21.37
N ASP A 564 17.89 9.61 22.54
CA ASP A 564 19.05 8.86 23.05
C ASP A 564 18.79 8.43 24.51
N ALA A 565 19.72 7.69 25.12
CA ALA A 565 19.58 7.19 26.50
C ALA A 565 19.40 8.28 27.59
N SER A 566 19.52 9.58 27.24
CA SER A 566 19.24 10.70 28.14
C SER A 566 17.84 11.32 27.96
N SER A 567 17.11 10.89 26.93
CA SER A 567 15.83 11.45 26.51
C SER A 567 14.66 10.89 27.35
N PRO A 568 13.59 11.66 27.59
CA PRO A 568 12.38 11.17 28.29
C PRO A 568 11.73 9.93 27.66
N GLU A 569 11.92 9.76 26.36
CA GLU A 569 11.41 8.66 25.55
C GLU A 569 12.11 7.34 25.90
N TYR A 570 13.33 7.37 26.44
CA TYR A 570 14.10 6.17 26.79
C TYR A 570 13.45 5.38 27.95
N LYS A 571 13.15 4.11 27.70
CA LYS A 571 12.46 3.18 28.63
C LYS A 571 13.38 2.07 29.16
N GLY A 572 14.68 2.25 29.01
CA GLY A 572 15.72 1.36 29.54
C GLY A 572 16.10 0.23 28.58
N THR A 573 17.20 -0.43 28.92
CA THR A 573 17.72 -1.60 28.22
C THR A 573 16.92 -2.87 28.54
N ARG A 574 16.79 -3.77 27.56
CA ARG A 574 16.24 -5.12 27.66
C ARG A 574 17.29 -6.14 27.25
N ASP A 575 17.37 -7.25 27.97
CA ASP A 575 18.27 -8.36 27.63
C ASP A 575 17.74 -9.09 26.38
N LEU A 576 18.64 -9.72 25.61
CA LEU A 576 18.25 -10.62 24.52
C LEU A 576 17.31 -11.74 25.05
N GLY A 577 16.22 -11.99 24.34
CA GLY A 577 15.10 -12.84 24.76
C GLY A 577 13.99 -12.09 25.52
N SER A 578 14.08 -10.76 25.62
CA SER A 578 13.06 -9.89 26.23
C SER A 578 12.55 -8.85 25.22
N GLU A 579 12.18 -9.30 24.02
CA GLU A 579 11.75 -8.48 22.89
C GLU A 579 10.31 -7.93 23.03
N SER A 580 10.03 -7.32 24.18
CA SER A 580 8.76 -6.65 24.47
C SER A 580 8.93 -5.51 25.47
N TYR A 581 8.00 -4.57 25.42
CA TYR A 581 7.89 -3.45 26.35
C TYR A 581 6.46 -3.31 26.83
N ASP A 582 6.26 -3.33 28.15
CA ASP A 582 4.95 -3.05 28.76
C ASP A 582 4.89 -1.56 29.15
N PRO A 583 4.13 -0.72 28.40
CA PRO A 583 3.95 0.69 28.73
C PRO A 583 2.89 0.90 29.82
N GLY A 584 2.20 -0.14 30.27
CA GLY A 584 1.00 -0.07 31.10
C GLY A 584 -0.24 0.36 30.31
N GLN A 585 -1.18 1.00 30.99
CA GLN A 585 -2.41 1.50 30.36
C GLN A 585 -2.14 2.81 29.61
N LEU A 586 -2.45 2.82 28.32
CA LEU A 586 -2.30 3.94 27.41
C LEU A 586 -3.56 4.82 27.37
N GLU A 587 -3.41 6.06 26.91
CA GLU A 587 -4.56 6.93 26.65
C GLU A 587 -5.34 6.43 25.42
N TRP A 588 -6.64 6.72 25.40
CA TRP A 588 -7.55 6.36 24.31
C TRP A 588 -7.33 7.29 23.11
N ASP A 589 -7.62 6.81 21.90
CA ASP A 589 -7.58 7.62 20.67
C ASP A 589 -6.27 8.41 20.52
N THR A 590 -5.15 7.75 20.85
CA THR A 590 -3.84 8.38 20.91
C THR A 590 -2.85 7.58 20.11
N THR A 591 -2.18 8.25 19.17
CA THR A 591 -1.06 7.66 18.42
C THR A 591 0.21 7.68 19.27
N TYR A 592 0.83 6.51 19.41
CA TYR A 592 2.13 6.34 20.06
C TYR A 592 3.19 5.97 19.02
N TYR A 593 4.39 6.49 19.22
CA TYR A 593 5.57 6.24 18.43
C TYR A 593 6.61 5.53 19.29
N TRP A 594 7.33 4.58 18.70
CA TRP A 594 8.35 3.84 19.42
C TRP A 594 9.44 3.34 18.49
N ARG A 595 10.62 3.11 19.06
CA ARG A 595 11.83 2.70 18.35
C ARG A 595 12.62 1.76 19.26
N VAL A 596 13.28 0.78 18.65
CA VAL A 596 14.19 -0.12 19.35
C VAL A 596 15.56 -0.04 18.72
N ASP A 597 16.56 0.32 19.52
CA ASP A 597 17.96 0.34 19.09
C ASP A 597 18.65 -0.95 19.52
N GLU A 598 19.29 -1.63 18.56
CA GLU A 598 19.96 -2.90 18.80
C GLU A 598 21.40 -2.66 19.25
N ILE A 599 21.78 -3.28 20.37
CA ILE A 599 23.06 -3.02 21.04
C ILE A 599 23.96 -4.25 20.96
N ASN A 600 25.20 -4.06 20.53
CA ASN A 600 26.28 -5.02 20.63
C ASN A 600 27.64 -4.31 20.77
N ASP A 601 28.12 -4.16 22.00
CA ASP A 601 29.39 -3.48 22.33
C ASP A 601 30.64 -4.08 21.66
N THR A 602 30.55 -5.27 21.07
CA THR A 602 31.67 -5.87 20.33
C THR A 602 31.76 -5.38 18.88
N ASN A 603 30.70 -4.75 18.36
CA ASN A 603 30.67 -4.16 17.03
C ASN A 603 30.81 -2.62 17.13
N PRO A 604 31.79 -2.00 16.44
CA PRO A 604 31.97 -0.54 16.48
C PRO A 604 30.82 0.26 15.87
N ASP A 605 29.96 -0.36 15.07
CA ASP A 605 28.79 0.28 14.44
C ASP A 605 27.53 0.22 15.33
N SER A 606 27.60 -0.43 16.49
CA SER A 606 26.56 -0.41 17.52
C SER A 606 26.60 0.91 18.33
N PRO A 607 25.45 1.47 18.74
CA PRO A 607 24.09 0.94 18.59
C PRO A 607 23.54 1.08 17.18
N TRP A 608 22.80 0.08 16.71
CA TRP A 608 22.06 0.16 15.45
C TRP A 608 20.68 0.75 15.73
N THR A 609 20.53 2.03 15.42
CA THR A 609 19.24 2.73 15.55
C THR A 609 18.18 2.09 14.66
N GLY A 610 17.06 1.71 15.27
CA GLY A 610 15.94 1.06 14.58
C GLY A 610 14.99 2.03 13.88
N ASN A 611 14.00 1.47 13.20
CA ASN A 611 12.92 2.21 12.59
C ASN A 611 11.95 2.77 13.65
N VAL A 612 11.29 3.89 13.35
CA VAL A 612 10.23 4.44 14.19
C VAL A 612 8.90 3.82 13.76
N TRP A 613 8.34 3.01 14.62
CA TRP A 613 7.01 2.43 14.44
C TRP A 613 5.96 3.26 15.16
N ASN A 614 4.71 3.13 14.73
CA ASN A 614 3.58 3.77 15.38
C ASN A 614 2.35 2.87 15.45
N PHE A 615 1.44 3.18 16.38
CA PHE A 615 0.08 2.63 16.41
C PHE A 615 -0.85 3.61 17.12
N THR A 616 -2.16 3.51 16.87
CA THR A 616 -3.20 4.32 17.49
C THR A 616 -4.11 3.45 18.34
N THR A 617 -4.29 3.85 19.60
CA THR A 617 -5.17 3.15 20.53
C THR A 617 -6.64 3.39 20.18
N ALA A 618 -7.50 2.38 20.39
CA ALA A 618 -8.92 2.49 20.13
C ALA A 618 -9.58 3.61 20.97
N ASN A 619 -10.69 4.14 20.45
CA ASN A 619 -11.61 5.03 21.17
C ASN A 619 -12.77 4.27 21.86
N PHE A 620 -12.68 2.93 21.90
CA PHE A 620 -13.56 1.99 22.60
C PHE A 620 -12.72 0.99 23.40
N LEU A 621 -13.34 0.23 24.30
CA LEU A 621 -12.69 -0.93 24.91
C LEU A 621 -12.96 -2.18 24.08
N ILE A 622 -11.96 -3.01 23.89
CA ILE A 622 -12.11 -4.33 23.26
C ILE A 622 -12.26 -5.37 24.36
N VAL A 623 -13.40 -6.06 24.39
CA VAL A 623 -13.61 -7.23 25.24
C VAL A 623 -12.92 -8.45 24.62
N ASP A 624 -13.20 -8.69 23.34
CA ASP A 624 -12.50 -9.68 22.52
C ASP A 624 -12.68 -9.33 21.04
N ASP A 625 -11.58 -9.27 20.30
CA ASP A 625 -11.50 -9.02 18.85
C ASP A 625 -11.06 -10.28 18.11
N MET A 626 -10.93 -11.43 18.79
CA MET A 626 -10.53 -12.73 18.24
C MET A 626 -9.11 -12.81 17.66
N GLU A 627 -8.44 -11.69 17.43
CA GLU A 627 -7.10 -11.62 16.82
C GLU A 627 -5.98 -12.23 17.67
N SER A 628 -6.19 -12.42 18.97
CA SER A 628 -5.16 -12.95 19.88
C SER A 628 -5.00 -14.47 19.82
N TYR A 629 -5.89 -15.18 19.14
CA TYR A 629 -5.90 -16.65 19.11
C TYR A 629 -4.96 -17.21 18.03
N ASN A 630 -4.35 -18.37 18.31
CA ASN A 630 -3.38 -19.01 17.44
C ASN A 630 -3.54 -20.55 17.39
N ASP A 631 -2.87 -21.16 16.41
CA ASP A 631 -2.94 -22.61 16.13
C ASP A 631 -1.84 -23.44 16.80
N LEU A 632 -1.01 -22.80 17.64
CA LEU A 632 0.10 -23.46 18.31
C LEU A 632 -0.37 -24.62 19.17
N ASN A 633 0.44 -25.68 19.29
CA ASN A 633 0.14 -26.81 20.14
C ASN A 633 0.12 -26.40 21.62
N PRO A 634 -0.70 -27.06 22.47
CA PRO A 634 -0.84 -26.65 23.88
C PRO A 634 0.47 -26.71 24.68
N GLU A 635 1.46 -27.46 24.18
CA GLU A 635 2.79 -27.57 24.78
C GLU A 635 3.78 -26.50 24.27
N GLU A 636 3.43 -25.76 23.22
CA GLU A 636 4.26 -24.70 22.65
C GLU A 636 4.12 -23.41 23.45
N PRO A 637 5.24 -22.71 23.78
CA PRO A 637 5.19 -21.42 24.43
C PRO A 637 4.34 -20.42 23.64
N GLY A 638 3.44 -19.69 24.33
CA GLY A 638 2.57 -18.71 23.69
C GLY A 638 1.29 -19.27 23.05
N SER A 639 1.01 -20.57 23.20
CA SER A 639 -0.26 -21.17 22.75
C SER A 639 -1.47 -20.46 23.38
N ASN A 640 -2.36 -19.95 22.52
CA ASN A 640 -3.60 -19.29 22.92
C ASN A 640 -4.74 -19.74 21.99
N ARG A 641 -5.36 -20.89 22.28
CA ARG A 641 -6.41 -21.46 21.43
C ARG A 641 -7.78 -20.95 21.85
N ILE A 642 -8.60 -20.56 20.88
CA ILE A 642 -9.90 -19.91 21.12
C ILE A 642 -10.84 -20.73 22.04
N PHE A 643 -10.91 -22.05 21.86
CA PHE A 643 -11.75 -22.93 22.67
C PHE A 643 -11.21 -23.19 24.09
N LEU A 644 -9.96 -22.80 24.40
CA LEU A 644 -9.44 -22.81 25.77
C LEU A 644 -9.79 -21.51 26.52
N ALA A 645 -9.99 -20.41 25.78
CA ALA A 645 -10.39 -19.13 26.33
C ALA A 645 -11.92 -19.03 26.50
N TRP A 646 -12.66 -19.39 25.45
CA TRP A 646 -14.11 -19.48 25.45
C TRP A 646 -14.55 -20.89 25.84
N LEU A 647 -14.92 -21.07 27.10
CA LEU A 647 -15.37 -22.36 27.63
C LEU A 647 -16.76 -22.71 27.06
N ASP A 648 -16.82 -23.78 26.29
CA ASP A 648 -18.00 -24.24 25.54
C ASP A 648 -18.64 -25.52 26.14
N GLY A 649 -19.40 -26.26 25.33
CA GLY A 649 -20.09 -27.50 25.70
C GLY A 649 -19.31 -28.80 25.47
N PHE A 650 -18.06 -28.78 25.00
CA PHE A 650 -17.36 -30.00 24.59
C PHE A 650 -17.29 -31.08 25.69
N GLU A 651 -17.07 -30.67 26.95
CA GLU A 651 -17.06 -31.58 28.11
C GLU A 651 -18.35 -31.51 28.97
N ASP A 652 -19.34 -30.72 28.56
CA ASP A 652 -20.62 -30.57 29.27
C ASP A 652 -21.80 -31.05 28.39
N PRO A 653 -22.34 -32.26 28.62
CA PRO A 653 -23.44 -32.80 27.81
C PRO A 653 -24.77 -32.04 27.99
N THR A 654 -24.82 -31.00 28.84
CA THR A 654 -25.98 -30.12 29.02
C THR A 654 -25.86 -28.80 28.25
N ASN A 655 -24.76 -28.61 27.52
CA ASN A 655 -24.44 -27.44 26.72
C ASN A 655 -24.18 -27.87 25.28
N GLY A 656 -24.97 -27.35 24.33
CA GLY A 656 -24.87 -27.70 22.91
C GLY A 656 -23.84 -26.92 22.11
N SER A 657 -23.03 -26.07 22.76
CA SER A 657 -22.07 -25.24 22.04
C SER A 657 -20.75 -25.95 21.75
N LEU A 658 -20.14 -25.62 20.61
CA LEU A 658 -18.72 -25.85 20.34
C LEU A 658 -18.12 -24.57 19.76
N VAL A 659 -17.01 -24.11 20.33
CA VAL A 659 -16.25 -22.96 19.83
C VAL A 659 -15.02 -23.45 19.10
N GLY A 660 -14.69 -22.82 17.98
CA GLY A 660 -13.54 -23.18 17.17
C GLY A 660 -13.79 -24.37 16.22
N HIS A 661 -12.94 -24.48 15.22
CA HIS A 661 -12.88 -25.64 14.32
C HIS A 661 -12.22 -26.84 15.00
N GLU A 662 -12.52 -28.06 14.55
CA GLU A 662 -11.90 -29.29 15.09
C GLU A 662 -10.39 -29.37 14.77
N ASN A 663 -9.97 -28.78 13.65
CA ASN A 663 -8.59 -28.75 13.18
C ASN A 663 -8.17 -27.31 12.86
N PRO A 664 -6.86 -26.97 12.97
CA PRO A 664 -6.34 -25.68 12.53
C PRO A 664 -6.72 -25.32 11.07
N PRO A 665 -6.99 -24.04 10.77
CA PRO A 665 -7.05 -22.92 11.72
C PRO A 665 -8.25 -23.06 12.67
N PHE A 666 -8.03 -22.85 13.97
CA PHE A 666 -9.09 -23.05 14.98
C PHE A 666 -10.12 -21.91 14.98
N ALA A 667 -9.70 -20.69 14.63
CA ALA A 667 -10.60 -19.59 14.35
C ALA A 667 -10.95 -19.56 12.85
N GLU A 668 -12.02 -18.86 12.49
CA GLU A 668 -12.46 -18.72 11.11
C GLU A 668 -11.70 -17.56 10.45
N GLN A 669 -11.10 -17.77 9.28
CA GLN A 669 -10.26 -16.77 8.61
C GLN A 669 -10.86 -16.23 7.31
N ALA A 670 -11.96 -16.82 6.82
CA ALA A 670 -12.64 -16.38 5.60
C ALA A 670 -13.92 -15.59 5.90
N ILE A 671 -14.65 -15.94 6.96
CA ILE A 671 -15.86 -15.24 7.39
C ILE A 671 -15.47 -14.36 8.59
N VAL A 672 -15.01 -13.15 8.31
CA VAL A 672 -14.43 -12.21 9.29
C VAL A 672 -15.11 -10.86 9.15
N HIS A 673 -15.34 -10.15 10.25
CA HIS A 673 -15.88 -8.78 10.21
C HIS A 673 -14.76 -7.75 10.10
N SER A 674 -13.75 -7.86 10.99
CA SER A 674 -12.53 -7.06 10.90
C SER A 674 -11.32 -7.86 11.39
N GLY A 675 -10.10 -7.43 11.05
CA GLY A 675 -8.90 -8.20 11.38
C GLY A 675 -8.71 -9.41 10.47
N ASN A 676 -8.17 -10.50 11.02
CA ASN A 676 -7.80 -11.72 10.28
C ASN A 676 -8.66 -12.93 10.65
N GLN A 677 -9.41 -12.89 11.75
CA GLN A 677 -10.13 -14.07 12.22
C GLN A 677 -11.37 -13.73 13.05
N SER A 678 -12.39 -14.60 12.98
CA SER A 678 -13.59 -14.54 13.83
C SER A 678 -13.80 -15.85 14.61
N MET A 679 -14.71 -15.84 15.58
CA MET A 679 -15.05 -17.01 16.39
C MET A 679 -16.16 -17.84 15.75
N PRO A 680 -15.88 -19.05 15.22
CA PRO A 680 -16.93 -19.99 14.88
C PRO A 680 -17.56 -20.57 16.15
N PHE A 681 -18.88 -20.57 16.21
CA PHE A 681 -19.71 -21.05 17.31
C PHE A 681 -20.79 -21.96 16.75
N ALA A 682 -20.61 -23.27 16.88
CA ALA A 682 -21.66 -24.23 16.60
C ALA A 682 -22.63 -24.29 17.79
N TYR A 683 -23.93 -24.39 17.51
CA TYR A 683 -24.94 -24.62 18.54
C TYR A 683 -25.81 -25.83 18.20
N ASP A 684 -26.13 -26.64 19.20
CA ASP A 684 -27.13 -27.71 19.13
C ASP A 684 -28.03 -27.66 20.37
N ASN A 685 -29.15 -26.95 20.24
CA ASN A 685 -30.10 -26.77 21.33
C ASN A 685 -30.97 -28.00 21.58
N ALA A 686 -30.70 -29.18 21.00
CA ALA A 686 -31.37 -30.42 21.39
C ALA A 686 -31.27 -30.70 22.90
N VAL A 687 -30.19 -30.23 23.55
CA VAL A 687 -29.98 -30.29 25.01
C VAL A 687 -30.57 -29.11 25.79
N GLY A 688 -31.15 -28.13 25.09
CA GLY A 688 -31.94 -27.03 25.64
C GLY A 688 -31.31 -25.64 25.51
N LYS A 689 -29.98 -25.56 25.44
CA LYS A 689 -29.22 -24.31 25.26
C LYS A 689 -27.79 -24.59 24.78
N SER A 690 -27.16 -23.58 24.21
CA SER A 690 -25.75 -23.57 23.82
C SER A 690 -25.10 -22.28 24.33
N GLU A 691 -24.01 -22.37 25.09
CA GLU A 691 -23.36 -21.23 25.76
C GLU A 691 -21.83 -21.35 25.72
N ALA A 692 -21.12 -20.31 25.26
CA ALA A 692 -19.67 -20.20 25.45
C ALA A 692 -19.35 -19.03 26.37
N THR A 693 -18.42 -19.23 27.31
CA THR A 693 -18.09 -18.24 28.35
C THR A 693 -16.62 -17.86 28.34
N LEU A 694 -16.34 -16.56 28.26
CA LEU A 694 -15.02 -15.98 28.43
C LEU A 694 -14.87 -15.44 29.86
N THR A 695 -13.75 -15.76 30.50
CA THR A 695 -13.34 -15.13 31.77
C THR A 695 -12.45 -13.93 31.49
N LEU A 696 -12.86 -12.76 31.97
CA LEU A 696 -12.19 -11.50 31.67
C LEU A 696 -11.03 -11.24 32.64
N THR A 697 -9.84 -11.02 32.08
CA THR A 697 -8.69 -10.47 32.80
C THR A 697 -8.66 -8.94 32.68
N TYR A 698 -8.98 -8.42 31.50
CA TYR A 698 -9.22 -7.01 31.16
C TYR A 698 -10.02 -6.97 29.83
N PRO A 699 -10.94 -6.00 29.62
CA PRO A 699 -11.45 -4.99 30.55
C PRO A 699 -12.50 -5.57 31.51
N ARG A 700 -12.38 -5.22 32.81
CA ARG A 700 -13.35 -5.63 33.86
C ARG A 700 -14.20 -4.48 34.39
N ASP A 701 -13.70 -3.25 34.29
CA ASP A 701 -14.47 -2.06 34.64
C ASP A 701 -15.14 -1.50 33.40
N TRP A 702 -16.39 -1.90 33.19
CA TRP A 702 -17.22 -1.44 32.07
C TRP A 702 -17.93 -0.11 32.39
N THR A 703 -17.33 0.71 33.26
CA THR A 703 -17.70 2.10 33.48
C THR A 703 -16.57 3.07 33.09
N GLU A 704 -15.43 2.53 32.65
CA GLU A 704 -14.27 3.30 32.22
C GLU A 704 -14.64 4.26 31.07
N LYS A 705 -14.17 5.51 31.18
CA LYS A 705 -14.39 6.60 30.20
C LYS A 705 -15.87 6.80 29.78
N GLY A 706 -16.82 6.35 30.60
CA GLY A 706 -18.24 6.53 30.35
C GLY A 706 -18.84 5.56 29.33
N VAL A 707 -18.19 4.44 29.02
CA VAL A 707 -18.79 3.37 28.20
C VAL A 707 -20.18 2.98 28.71
N ASP A 708 -21.15 2.91 27.81
CA ASP A 708 -22.55 2.60 28.13
C ASP A 708 -23.18 1.57 27.19
N THR A 709 -22.48 1.20 26.12
CA THR A 709 -22.99 0.32 25.06
C THR A 709 -22.03 -0.85 24.86
N LEU A 710 -22.55 -2.07 24.83
CA LEU A 710 -21.85 -3.28 24.37
C LEU A 710 -22.27 -3.56 22.93
N GLY A 711 -21.32 -3.55 22.00
CA GLY A 711 -21.49 -3.99 20.62
C GLY A 711 -20.94 -5.39 20.44
N ILE A 712 -21.64 -6.22 19.68
CA ILE A 712 -21.22 -7.59 19.34
C ILE A 712 -21.55 -7.80 17.87
N TRP A 713 -20.52 -8.00 17.04
CA TRP A 713 -20.73 -8.38 15.64
C TRP A 713 -20.99 -9.87 15.55
N TYR A 714 -22.03 -10.23 14.79
CA TYR A 714 -22.39 -11.62 14.55
C TYR A 714 -22.93 -11.82 13.14
N ILE A 715 -22.75 -13.04 12.64
CA ILE A 715 -23.36 -13.54 11.41
C ILE A 715 -23.73 -15.03 11.63
N GLY A 716 -24.87 -15.43 11.08
CA GLY A 716 -25.35 -16.81 11.05
C GLY A 716 -25.44 -17.30 9.60
N ASP A 717 -26.42 -18.16 9.34
CA ASP A 717 -26.68 -18.71 8.00
C ASP A 717 -28.19 -18.85 7.83
N GLY A 718 -28.75 -18.46 6.68
CA GLY A 718 -30.19 -18.58 6.41
C GLY A 718 -30.73 -20.02 6.52
N ALA A 719 -29.88 -21.04 6.42
CA ALA A 719 -30.20 -22.45 6.60
C ALA A 719 -30.18 -22.92 8.07
N ASN A 720 -29.67 -22.11 8.99
CA ASN A 720 -29.68 -22.40 10.41
C ASN A 720 -31.10 -22.58 10.94
N ALA A 721 -31.25 -23.42 11.97
CA ALA A 721 -32.50 -23.45 12.71
C ALA A 721 -32.67 -22.17 13.53
N ALA A 722 -33.82 -21.49 13.42
CA ALA A 722 -34.08 -20.26 14.16
C ALA A 722 -33.91 -20.46 15.67
N GLU A 723 -32.97 -19.73 16.25
CA GLU A 723 -32.72 -19.66 17.69
C GLU A 723 -32.45 -18.21 18.09
N THR A 724 -32.88 -17.84 19.29
CA THR A 724 -32.69 -16.50 19.84
C THR A 724 -31.33 -16.41 20.53
N MET A 725 -30.60 -15.33 20.31
CA MET A 725 -29.33 -15.07 20.97
C MET A 725 -29.51 -14.36 22.30
N TYR A 726 -28.59 -14.56 23.23
CA TYR A 726 -28.50 -13.80 24.48
C TYR A 726 -27.05 -13.67 24.95
N VAL A 727 -26.80 -12.63 25.75
CA VAL A 727 -25.52 -12.39 26.44
C VAL A 727 -25.76 -12.46 27.94
N VAL A 728 -24.82 -13.04 28.68
CA VAL A 728 -24.86 -13.08 30.14
C VAL A 728 -23.59 -12.54 30.76
N LEU A 729 -23.72 -11.58 31.68
CA LEU A 729 -22.61 -11.08 32.49
C LEU A 729 -22.60 -11.75 33.86
N ASN A 730 -21.40 -12.09 34.34
CA ASN A 730 -21.17 -12.69 35.66
C ASN A 730 -22.04 -13.93 35.93
N GLY A 731 -22.33 -14.69 34.86
CA GLY A 731 -23.15 -15.90 34.87
C GLY A 731 -24.62 -15.73 35.26
N THR A 732 -25.11 -14.51 35.51
CA THR A 732 -26.46 -14.29 36.07
C THR A 732 -27.28 -13.24 35.35
N ALA A 733 -26.69 -12.13 34.90
CA ALA A 733 -27.43 -11.05 34.26
C ALA A 733 -27.52 -11.27 32.76
N ALA A 734 -28.70 -11.64 32.27
CA ALA A 734 -28.92 -11.97 30.87
C ALA A 734 -29.70 -10.87 30.15
N VAL A 735 -29.24 -10.52 28.95
CA VAL A 735 -29.99 -9.71 27.98
C VAL A 735 -30.20 -10.57 26.74
N THR A 736 -31.42 -10.58 26.21
CA THR A 736 -31.81 -11.38 25.04
C THR A 736 -31.90 -10.47 23.82
N ASN A 737 -31.43 -10.94 22.68
CA ASN A 737 -31.55 -10.22 21.42
C ASN A 737 -33.03 -10.16 21.02
N ASP A 738 -33.52 -8.97 20.66
CA ASP A 738 -34.91 -8.75 20.30
C ASP A 738 -35.29 -9.44 18.97
N ASN A 739 -34.31 -9.79 18.14
CA ASN A 739 -34.52 -10.60 16.94
C ASN A 739 -34.56 -12.10 17.30
N PRO A 740 -35.75 -12.76 17.25
CA PRO A 740 -35.85 -14.18 17.58
C PRO A 740 -35.18 -15.10 16.54
N ASN A 741 -34.87 -14.56 15.36
CA ASN A 741 -34.22 -15.27 14.25
C ASN A 741 -32.76 -14.80 14.06
N ALA A 742 -32.12 -14.25 15.08
CA ALA A 742 -30.74 -13.76 14.99
C ALA A 742 -29.78 -14.82 14.41
N ALA A 743 -30.02 -16.11 14.69
CA ALA A 743 -29.21 -17.19 14.13
C ALA A 743 -29.30 -17.38 12.60
N GLN A 744 -30.28 -16.76 11.93
CA GLN A 744 -30.53 -16.88 10.50
C GLN A 744 -30.13 -15.62 9.71
N VAL A 745 -29.52 -14.64 10.38
CA VAL A 745 -29.02 -13.42 9.75
C VAL A 745 -27.73 -13.80 9.01
N ASP A 746 -27.73 -13.72 7.69
CA ASP A 746 -26.64 -14.14 6.80
C ASP A 746 -25.75 -12.98 6.33
N ASP A 747 -25.86 -11.82 6.99
CA ASP A 747 -24.99 -10.66 6.84
C ASP A 747 -24.43 -10.23 8.21
N TRP A 748 -23.20 -9.72 8.27
CA TRP A 748 -22.61 -9.20 9.51
C TRP A 748 -23.52 -8.10 10.10
N THR A 749 -23.93 -8.31 11.35
CA THR A 749 -24.83 -7.40 12.05
C THR A 749 -24.27 -7.11 13.44
N GLU A 750 -24.24 -5.83 13.80
CA GLU A 750 -23.93 -5.42 15.16
C GLU A 750 -25.17 -5.54 16.06
N TRP A 751 -25.03 -6.29 17.15
CA TRP A 751 -25.99 -6.25 18.25
C TRP A 751 -25.51 -5.28 19.33
N THR A 752 -26.10 -4.09 19.34
CA THR A 752 -25.86 -3.07 20.37
C THR A 752 -26.76 -3.27 21.59
N ILE A 753 -26.16 -3.28 22.79
CA ILE A 753 -26.85 -3.49 24.06
C ILE A 753 -26.51 -2.33 25.02
N ASP A 754 -27.54 -1.63 25.50
CA ASP A 754 -27.39 -0.70 26.63
C ASP A 754 -26.95 -1.48 27.87
N LEU A 755 -25.77 -1.15 28.41
CA LEU A 755 -25.19 -1.84 29.56
C LEU A 755 -26.09 -1.77 30.81
N GLN A 756 -26.95 -0.75 30.93
CA GLN A 756 -27.92 -0.66 32.02
C GLN A 756 -28.96 -1.79 31.99
N ALA A 757 -29.21 -2.41 30.82
CA ALA A 757 -30.15 -3.52 30.68
C ALA A 757 -29.76 -4.75 31.50
N PHE A 758 -28.46 -4.94 31.80
CA PHE A 758 -27.99 -6.05 32.63
C PHE A 758 -28.34 -5.89 34.11
N GLY A 759 -28.55 -4.66 34.60
CA GLY A 759 -28.97 -4.41 35.99
C GLY A 759 -27.98 -4.90 37.06
N VAL A 760 -26.68 -5.01 36.72
CA VAL A 760 -25.59 -5.46 37.62
C VAL A 760 -24.53 -4.39 37.84
N ASN A 761 -23.62 -4.64 38.78
CA ASN A 761 -22.45 -3.80 38.94
C ASN A 761 -21.46 -4.02 37.78
N LEU A 762 -21.29 -2.99 36.95
CA LEU A 762 -20.41 -2.99 35.78
C LEU A 762 -18.96 -2.61 36.11
N THR A 763 -18.65 -2.18 37.34
CA THR A 763 -17.27 -1.82 37.72
C THR A 763 -16.34 -3.04 37.87
N ASN A 764 -16.88 -4.25 37.77
CA ASN A 764 -16.12 -5.49 37.89
C ASN A 764 -16.87 -6.68 37.25
N VAL A 765 -16.95 -6.68 35.93
CA VAL A 765 -17.38 -7.84 35.14
C VAL A 765 -16.25 -8.87 35.15
N ASP A 766 -16.59 -10.12 35.47
CA ASP A 766 -15.68 -11.27 35.60
C ASP A 766 -15.83 -12.22 34.42
N THR A 767 -17.06 -12.39 33.92
CA THR A 767 -17.34 -13.25 32.77
C THR A 767 -18.37 -12.63 31.84
N ILE A 768 -18.22 -12.92 30.54
CA ILE A 768 -19.23 -12.75 29.51
C ILE A 768 -19.54 -14.12 28.90
N THR A 769 -20.82 -14.43 28.73
CA THR A 769 -21.31 -15.64 28.06
C THR A 769 -22.11 -15.24 26.84
N LEU A 770 -21.78 -15.80 25.69
CA LEU A 770 -22.64 -15.77 24.50
C LEU A 770 -23.46 -17.05 24.45
N GLY A 771 -24.75 -16.97 24.11
CA GLY A 771 -25.57 -18.16 24.04
C GLY A 771 -26.74 -18.08 23.07
N LEU A 772 -27.22 -19.26 22.68
CA LEU A 772 -28.38 -19.45 21.83
C LEU A 772 -29.45 -20.27 22.56
N GLY A 773 -30.71 -19.95 22.28
CA GLY A 773 -31.92 -20.54 22.87
C GLY A 773 -32.53 -19.65 23.96
N ASN A 774 -33.16 -20.27 24.97
CA ASN A 774 -33.77 -19.53 26.08
C ASN A 774 -33.19 -19.99 27.42
N ARG A 775 -32.24 -19.21 27.97
CA ARG A 775 -31.59 -19.53 29.24
C ARG A 775 -32.56 -19.68 30.41
N SER A 776 -33.64 -18.89 30.42
CA SER A 776 -34.63 -18.89 31.51
C SER A 776 -35.62 -20.06 31.42
N ASN A 777 -35.79 -20.63 30.23
CA ASN A 777 -36.68 -21.76 29.96
C ASN A 777 -36.07 -22.66 28.86
N PRO A 778 -34.99 -23.41 29.16
CA PRO A 778 -34.30 -24.23 28.17
C PRO A 778 -35.21 -25.35 27.69
N VAL A 779 -35.46 -25.39 26.40
CA VAL A 779 -36.29 -26.38 25.71
C VAL A 779 -35.52 -26.88 24.50
N ALA A 780 -35.74 -28.14 24.12
CA ALA A 780 -35.10 -28.70 22.94
C ALA A 780 -35.40 -27.84 21.70
N GLY A 781 -34.33 -27.36 21.07
CA GLY A 781 -34.33 -26.47 19.91
C GLY A 781 -33.62 -27.10 18.71
N GLY A 782 -33.22 -26.25 17.77
CA GLY A 782 -32.46 -26.63 16.58
C GLY A 782 -30.96 -26.46 16.72
N ALA A 783 -30.25 -26.57 15.60
CA ALA A 783 -28.80 -26.47 15.51
C ALA A 783 -28.37 -25.60 14.33
N GLY A 784 -27.14 -25.10 14.36
CA GLY A 784 -26.56 -24.25 13.32
C GLY A 784 -25.13 -23.80 13.66
N MET A 785 -24.59 -22.93 12.79
CA MET A 785 -23.28 -22.31 12.96
C MET A 785 -23.42 -20.79 12.98
N MET A 786 -22.82 -20.15 13.97
CA MET A 786 -22.67 -18.70 14.08
C MET A 786 -21.21 -18.33 13.97
N PHE A 787 -20.93 -17.10 13.55
CA PHE A 787 -19.63 -16.47 13.68
C PHE A 787 -19.80 -15.18 14.48
N PHE A 788 -18.87 -14.95 15.40
CA PHE A 788 -18.85 -13.78 16.26
C PHE A 788 -17.52 -13.07 16.13
N ASP A 789 -17.57 -11.75 16.11
CA ASP A 789 -16.40 -10.91 15.99
C ASP A 789 -16.59 -9.62 16.79
N ASP A 790 -15.51 -8.88 17.02
CA ASP A 790 -15.54 -7.50 17.53
C ASP A 790 -16.52 -7.25 18.69
N ILE A 791 -16.22 -7.85 19.85
CA ILE A 791 -16.95 -7.60 21.10
C ILE A 791 -16.36 -6.36 21.75
N ARG A 792 -17.05 -5.22 21.64
CA ARG A 792 -16.53 -3.89 21.98
C ARG A 792 -17.46 -3.14 22.94
N LEU A 793 -16.89 -2.27 23.78
CA LEU A 793 -17.63 -1.35 24.65
C LEU A 793 -17.41 0.08 24.19
N TYR A 794 -18.50 0.74 23.83
CA TYR A 794 -18.48 2.09 23.28
C TYR A 794 -18.89 3.13 24.31
N PRO A 795 -18.26 4.32 24.29
CA PRO A 795 -18.83 5.50 24.93
C PRO A 795 -20.14 5.88 24.21
N PRO A 796 -21.03 6.63 24.89
CA PRO A 796 -22.23 7.17 24.25
C PRO A 796 -21.86 7.94 22.98
N ALA A 797 -22.62 7.73 21.91
CA ALA A 797 -22.49 8.51 20.69
C ALA A 797 -22.58 10.02 21.04
N PRO A 798 -21.68 10.86 20.51
CA PRO A 798 -21.56 12.28 20.89
C PRO A 798 -22.82 13.14 20.61
#